data_AF-A0A2P2LMY9-F1
#
_entry.id   AF-A0A2P2LMY9-F1
#
_cell.length_a   1.000
_cell.length_b   1.000
_cell.length_c   1.000
_cell.angle_alpha   90.00
_cell.angle_beta   90.00
_cell.angle_gamma   90.00
#
_symmetry.space_group_name_H-M   'P 1'
#
loop_
_entity.id
_entity.type
_entity.pdbx_description
1 polymer ?
#
loop_
_entity_poly.entity_id
_entity_poly.type
_entity_poly.pdbx_seq_one_letter_code
_entity_poly.pdbx_strand_id
1 'polypeptide(L)'
;MFLVKALAVNSPRPGEAAMSVVHSSPCLVLSQKTCSSFRNATSAGSLLYHRRGMSSVKLLSFINVATYCSYFDNHSHSFSKRRSPGPVMAAKKASEGEKQGEGRYKHTVDLPKTSFGMRANALVREPEIQKLWEDNQVFRRVVDRNDGGSFVLHDGPPYANGDLHMGHALNKILKDIINRYKILQNYKVHYVPGWDCHGLPIELKVLQSLDQDTRKDLTPSKLRTKTAKFAKATVKTQMASFKRYGVWADWDNPYLTLDPEYEAAQIEVFGQMVLKGYIYRGRKPVHWSPSSRTALAEAELEYPEGHVSRSIYAIFKLTSMPASCGGFLDEFFPHLYLAIWTTTPWTIPANAAVAVNANLQYAVIKVQYMEDASISSGNKKWKLGNVLKERKKTCLIVASDLVPALEAKWGVKLVIKKTMLGSDLENCRYVHPIDNRECPVVIGGDYITTESGTGLVHTAPGHGLEDYGTGLKYGLPILSPVDDDGKFTEEAAHFSGLDVLGDGNAAVVKYLDEQMAIIIEESYEHKYPYDWRTKKPTIFRATEQWFASVEGFRQAAMDAISHVKWIPTQAENRISAMTSSRSDWCISRQRTWGVPIPVFYHVKSKEPLMNEETIDHIKSIIAQKGSDSWWYMTLEDLLPERYHAKASEYEKGTDTMDVWFDSGSSWAAVLGGLSFPADLYLEGTDQHRGWFQSSLLTSIATRGKEH
;
A
#
# COMPACT_ATOMS: atom_id res chain seq x y z
N MET A 1 6.44 -30.16 -48.15
CA MET A 1 6.72 -31.18 -49.18
C MET A 1 6.24 -32.52 -48.63
N PHE A 2 5.43 -33.26 -49.41
CA PHE A 2 4.49 -34.35 -49.05
C PHE A 2 3.19 -33.87 -48.35
N LEU A 3 2.08 -33.51 -49.03
CA LEU A 3 1.11 -34.22 -49.92
C LEU A 3 0.43 -35.44 -49.27
N VAL A 4 -0.88 -35.72 -49.34
CA VAL A 4 -2.17 -35.06 -49.73
C VAL A 4 -3.24 -36.17 -49.63
N LYS A 5 -4.47 -35.89 -49.13
CA LYS A 5 -5.75 -36.16 -49.84
C LYS A 5 -6.97 -35.64 -49.10
N ALA A 6 -7.71 -34.82 -49.83
CA ALA A 6 -8.97 -34.19 -49.52
C ALA A 6 -10.16 -35.13 -49.75
N LEU A 7 -11.33 -34.74 -49.23
CA LEU A 7 -12.56 -34.60 -50.02
C LEU A 7 -13.52 -33.65 -49.30
N ALA A 8 -13.87 -32.57 -49.99
CA ALA A 8 -14.99 -31.68 -49.70
C ALA A 8 -16.10 -31.95 -50.72
N VAL A 9 -17.31 -31.46 -50.43
CA VAL A 9 -18.13 -30.56 -51.30
C VAL A 9 -19.65 -30.81 -51.20
N ASN A 10 -20.31 -29.76 -50.68
CA ASN A 10 -21.61 -29.14 -51.02
C ASN A 10 -23.00 -29.66 -50.58
N SER A 11 -23.64 -28.75 -49.83
CA SER A 11 -25.05 -28.29 -49.75
C SER A 11 -25.75 -28.04 -51.13
N PRO A 12 -27.08 -27.75 -51.28
CA PRO A 12 -27.96 -26.92 -50.41
C PRO A 12 -29.48 -27.28 -50.27
N ARG A 13 -30.17 -26.44 -49.45
CA ARG A 13 -31.62 -26.26 -49.11
C ARG A 13 -32.58 -26.12 -50.34
N PRO A 14 -33.95 -26.04 -50.27
CA PRO A 14 -34.84 -25.41 -49.23
C PRO A 14 -36.29 -25.97 -49.04
N GLY A 15 -37.11 -25.32 -48.17
CA GLY A 15 -38.59 -25.45 -48.17
C GLY A 15 -39.30 -25.20 -46.83
N GLU A 16 -40.37 -24.41 -46.84
CA GLU A 16 -41.07 -23.72 -45.73
C GLU A 16 -42.17 -24.52 -45.02
N ALA A 17 -42.57 -24.10 -43.81
CA ALA A 17 -43.98 -23.93 -43.41
C ALA A 17 -44.12 -23.11 -42.12
N ALA A 18 -44.97 -22.07 -42.19
CA ALA A 18 -45.40 -21.22 -41.08
C ALA A 18 -46.72 -21.73 -40.47
N MET A 19 -46.95 -21.51 -39.17
CA MET A 19 -48.24 -21.03 -38.67
C MET A 19 -48.14 -20.42 -37.26
N SER A 20 -48.80 -19.28 -37.14
CA SER A 20 -48.98 -18.36 -36.02
C SER A 20 -50.03 -18.81 -34.98
N VAL A 21 -49.99 -18.26 -33.76
CA VAL A 21 -51.06 -17.44 -33.11
C VAL A 21 -50.83 -17.27 -31.57
N VAL A 22 -50.48 -16.01 -31.18
CA VAL A 22 -51.12 -15.12 -30.16
C VAL A 22 -50.79 -15.18 -28.63
N HIS A 23 -50.27 -14.01 -28.18
CA HIS A 23 -50.39 -13.20 -26.93
C HIS A 23 -50.22 -13.84 -25.52
N SER A 24 -49.61 -13.19 -24.51
CA SER A 24 -49.77 -11.79 -24.06
C SER A 24 -48.61 -11.20 -23.21
N SER A 25 -48.24 -9.96 -23.54
CA SER A 25 -47.69 -8.79 -22.82
C SER A 25 -46.93 -8.88 -21.45
N PRO A 26 -45.84 -8.09 -21.31
CA PRO A 26 -45.43 -7.45 -20.07
C PRO A 26 -45.64 -5.92 -20.09
N CYS A 27 -46.07 -5.35 -18.96
CA CYS A 27 -46.30 -3.93 -18.69
C CYS A 27 -45.86 -3.72 -17.22
N LEU A 28 -45.23 -2.65 -16.71
CA LEU A 28 -44.67 -1.38 -17.21
C LEU A 28 -44.16 -0.67 -15.93
N VAL A 29 -42.98 -0.06 -15.89
CA VAL A 29 -42.73 1.13 -15.04
C VAL A 29 -41.82 2.11 -15.76
N LEU A 30 -42.23 3.37 -15.69
CA LEU A 30 -41.92 4.52 -16.54
C LEU A 30 -40.54 5.14 -16.33
N SER A 31 -39.94 5.57 -17.45
CA SER A 31 -38.88 6.57 -17.53
C SER A 31 -39.46 7.85 -18.15
N GLN A 32 -39.41 8.96 -17.41
CA GLN A 32 -39.75 10.29 -17.96
C GLN A 32 -38.47 10.98 -18.47
N LYS A 33 -38.36 11.14 -19.79
CA LYS A 33 -37.65 12.24 -20.46
C LYS A 33 -38.45 12.65 -21.69
N THR A 34 -38.92 13.89 -21.71
CA THR A 34 -39.35 14.60 -22.92
C THR A 34 -38.56 15.91 -22.96
N CYS A 35 -37.66 16.12 -23.91
CA CYS A 35 -37.80 16.43 -25.35
C CYS A 35 -37.90 17.94 -25.63
N SER A 36 -37.02 18.33 -26.53
CA SER A 36 -36.71 19.63 -27.11
C SER A 36 -37.84 20.23 -27.95
N SER A 37 -37.79 21.55 -28.15
CA SER A 37 -38.23 22.18 -29.40
C SER A 37 -37.32 23.33 -29.81
N PHE A 38 -36.72 23.18 -30.99
CA PHE A 38 -36.02 24.19 -31.79
C PHE A 38 -36.91 25.38 -32.15
N ARG A 39 -36.32 26.58 -32.23
CA ARG A 39 -36.62 27.58 -33.27
C ARG A 39 -35.38 28.42 -33.59
N ASN A 40 -34.96 28.35 -34.85
CA ASN A 40 -33.99 29.23 -35.50
C ASN A 40 -34.61 30.62 -35.73
N ALA A 41 -33.80 31.68 -35.60
CA ALA A 41 -33.85 32.83 -36.50
C ALA A 41 -32.56 33.67 -36.40
N THR A 42 -32.04 33.95 -37.58
CA THR A 42 -30.87 34.72 -38.02
C THR A 42 -30.92 36.23 -37.80
N SER A 43 -29.75 36.86 -37.70
CA SER A 43 -29.28 38.10 -38.42
C SER A 43 -28.39 38.94 -37.50
N ALA A 44 -27.09 39.10 -37.75
CA ALA A 44 -26.42 39.97 -38.72
C ALA A 44 -26.10 41.38 -38.18
N GLY A 45 -24.83 41.78 -38.33
CA GLY A 45 -24.33 43.15 -38.28
C GLY A 45 -23.73 43.58 -36.92
N SER A 46 -22.64 44.34 -36.77
CA SER A 46 -21.54 44.83 -37.59
C SER A 46 -21.01 46.11 -36.90
N LEU A 47 -19.68 46.25 -36.82
CA LEU A 47 -18.89 47.50 -36.71
C LEU A 47 -18.82 48.31 -35.39
N LEU A 48 -17.59 48.32 -34.86
CA LEU A 48 -16.69 49.48 -34.64
C LEU A 48 -16.67 50.34 -33.36
N TYR A 49 -15.43 50.40 -32.85
CA TYR A 49 -14.64 51.53 -32.34
C TYR A 49 -14.87 52.19 -30.96
N HIS A 50 -13.83 52.00 -30.14
CA HIS A 50 -13.02 53.01 -29.41
C HIS A 50 -13.30 53.41 -27.95
N ARG A 51 -12.24 53.12 -27.16
CA ARG A 51 -11.50 53.95 -26.19
C ARG A 51 -11.98 54.08 -24.74
N ARG A 52 -11.02 53.67 -23.88
CA ARG A 52 -10.56 54.21 -22.59
C ARG A 52 -11.36 53.85 -21.32
N GLY A 53 -10.64 53.20 -20.41
CA GLY A 53 -10.46 53.75 -19.05
C GLY A 53 -10.96 52.88 -17.90
N MET A 54 -9.98 52.30 -17.20
CA MET A 54 -9.96 52.02 -15.75
C MET A 54 -10.82 50.88 -15.17
N SER A 55 -10.07 50.01 -14.47
CA SER A 55 -10.37 49.33 -13.20
C SER A 55 -11.79 48.81 -12.96
N SER A 56 -11.94 47.50 -12.95
CA SER A 56 -12.36 46.74 -11.76
C SER A 56 -12.63 45.29 -12.15
N VAL A 57 -11.95 44.38 -11.46
CA VAL A 57 -12.26 42.96 -11.49
C VAL A 57 -13.45 42.75 -10.54
N LYS A 58 -14.62 42.45 -11.11
CA LYS A 58 -15.72 41.76 -10.43
C LYS A 58 -16.44 40.87 -11.44
N LEU A 59 -16.18 39.57 -11.39
CA LEU A 59 -17.15 38.55 -11.80
C LEU A 59 -17.00 37.30 -10.93
N LEU A 60 -17.89 37.24 -9.93
CA LEU A 60 -18.66 36.08 -9.47
C LEU A 60 -18.15 34.68 -9.84
N SER A 61 -17.54 34.02 -8.84
CA SER A 61 -17.58 32.56 -8.70
C SER A 61 -18.64 32.20 -7.65
N PHE A 62 -19.71 31.53 -8.06
CA PHE A 62 -20.54 30.75 -7.14
C PHE A 62 -20.04 29.31 -7.16
N ILE A 63 -19.52 28.82 -6.04
CA ILE A 63 -19.65 27.45 -5.52
C ILE A 63 -19.32 27.55 -4.02
N ASN A 64 -20.34 27.31 -3.19
CA ASN A 64 -20.22 27.24 -1.73
C ASN A 64 -19.67 25.86 -1.33
N VAL A 65 -18.50 25.84 -0.71
CA VAL A 65 -18.04 24.77 0.17
C VAL A 65 -17.90 25.41 1.55
N ALA A 66 -18.76 25.02 2.49
CA ALA A 66 -18.68 25.45 3.87
C ALA A 66 -17.89 24.42 4.67
N THR A 67 -16.67 24.80 5.04
CA THR A 67 -15.79 24.09 5.98
C THR A 67 -16.19 24.48 7.40
N TYR A 68 -16.49 23.51 8.26
CA TYR A 68 -16.62 23.72 9.70
C TYR A 68 -15.24 23.81 10.34
N CYS A 69 -15.00 24.90 11.08
CA CYS A 69 -13.85 25.08 11.95
C CYS A 69 -14.36 25.19 13.39
N SER A 70 -13.82 24.35 14.27
CA SER A 70 -14.09 24.34 15.71
C SER A 70 -13.12 25.29 16.41
N TYR A 71 -13.66 26.29 17.14
CA TYR A 71 -12.92 26.99 18.18
C TYR A 71 -13.50 26.62 19.54
N PHE A 72 -12.62 26.11 20.41
CA PHE A 72 -12.84 25.99 21.85
C PHE A 72 -12.85 27.40 22.46
N ASP A 73 -13.82 27.66 23.34
CA ASP A 73 -13.65 28.71 24.34
C ASP A 73 -14.21 28.24 25.69
N ASN A 74 -13.37 28.35 26.71
CA ASN A 74 -13.63 28.00 28.09
C ASN A 74 -14.09 29.28 28.80
N HIS A 75 -15.35 29.35 29.23
CA HIS A 75 -15.69 30.14 30.42
C HIS A 75 -16.92 29.59 31.14
N SER A 76 -16.70 29.29 32.42
CA SER A 76 -17.65 28.88 33.44
C SER A 76 -18.64 29.99 33.79
N HIS A 77 -19.94 29.71 33.78
CA HIS A 77 -20.87 30.24 34.79
C HIS A 77 -22.05 29.29 35.03
N SER A 78 -22.34 29.10 36.32
CA SER A 78 -23.37 28.21 36.84
C SER A 78 -24.77 28.75 36.55
N PHE A 79 -25.70 27.90 36.11
CA PHE A 79 -27.11 28.03 36.46
C PHE A 79 -27.75 26.66 36.63
N SER A 80 -28.31 26.45 37.83
CA SER A 80 -29.09 25.29 38.20
C SER A 80 -30.35 25.16 37.36
N LYS A 81 -30.68 23.94 36.92
CA LYS A 81 -32.06 23.44 36.88
C LYS A 81 -32.05 21.91 36.76
N ARG A 82 -32.20 21.25 37.92
CA ARG A 82 -32.65 19.86 38.01
C ARG A 82 -34.03 19.78 37.35
N ARG A 83 -34.24 18.86 36.41
CA ARG A 83 -35.57 18.35 36.05
C ARG A 83 -35.63 16.86 36.38
N SER A 84 -36.57 16.55 37.25
CA SER A 84 -36.86 15.26 37.87
C SER A 84 -37.38 14.21 36.87
N PRO A 85 -37.34 12.91 37.21
CA PRO A 85 -37.92 11.84 36.39
C PRO A 85 -39.45 11.87 36.47
N GLY A 86 -40.13 11.82 35.31
CA GLY A 86 -41.57 11.66 35.25
C GLY A 86 -41.98 10.19 35.44
N PRO A 87 -42.97 9.88 36.30
CA PRO A 87 -43.41 8.52 36.55
C PRO A 87 -44.37 8.05 35.45
N VAL A 88 -44.10 6.88 34.88
CA VAL A 88 -45.13 6.07 34.21
C VAL A 88 -45.56 5.05 35.25
N MET A 89 -46.78 5.19 35.75
CA MET A 89 -47.76 4.11 35.99
C MET A 89 -48.95 4.62 36.84
N ALA A 90 -50.14 4.23 36.38
CA ALA A 90 -51.43 4.15 37.10
C ALA A 90 -52.07 5.44 37.65
N ALA A 91 -53.17 5.86 37.01
CA ALA A 91 -54.43 6.14 37.72
C ALA A 91 -55.58 6.23 36.72
N LYS A 92 -56.37 5.15 36.68
CA LYS A 92 -57.72 5.11 36.12
C LYS A 92 -58.58 6.07 36.96
N LYS A 93 -58.73 7.33 36.54
CA LYS A 93 -59.73 8.23 37.10
C LYS A 93 -61.03 8.04 36.31
N ALA A 94 -62.00 7.38 36.94
CA ALA A 94 -63.39 7.48 36.53
C ALA A 94 -63.81 8.95 36.62
N SER A 95 -64.04 9.57 35.47
CA SER A 95 -64.78 10.83 35.37
C SER A 95 -66.23 10.48 35.04
N GLU A 96 -67.08 10.50 36.05
CA GLU A 96 -68.51 10.69 35.87
C GLU A 96 -68.72 12.12 35.36
N GLY A 97 -69.02 12.22 34.07
CA GLY A 97 -69.35 13.45 33.38
C GLY A 97 -69.97 13.07 32.06
N GLU A 98 -71.29 13.27 31.94
CA GLU A 98 -72.04 13.08 30.70
C GLU A 98 -71.45 13.96 29.59
N LYS A 99 -70.59 13.36 28.76
CA LYS A 99 -70.25 13.92 27.45
C LYS A 99 -71.31 13.49 26.45
N GLN A 100 -72.32 14.32 26.26
CA GLN A 100 -73.08 14.31 25.02
C GLN A 100 -72.13 14.69 23.86
N GLY A 101 -71.96 13.78 22.89
CA GLY A 101 -71.60 14.14 21.51
C GLY A 101 -70.19 13.83 21.00
N GLU A 102 -69.30 13.13 21.71
CA GLU A 102 -68.06 12.63 21.09
C GLU A 102 -68.31 11.29 20.37
N GLY A 103 -68.59 11.35 19.07
CA GLY A 103 -68.46 10.20 18.16
C GLY A 103 -69.74 9.51 17.70
N ARG A 104 -70.83 10.24 17.42
CA ARG A 104 -72.12 9.69 16.95
C ARG A 104 -72.03 8.80 15.69
N TYR A 105 -70.98 8.95 14.87
CA TYR A 105 -70.72 8.15 13.66
C TYR A 105 -69.38 7.40 13.70
N LYS A 106 -68.64 7.41 14.82
CA LYS A 106 -67.31 6.76 14.90
C LYS A 106 -67.38 5.24 14.72
N HIS A 107 -68.50 4.64 15.11
CA HIS A 107 -68.76 3.20 14.97
C HIS A 107 -69.33 2.82 13.60
N THR A 108 -69.71 3.81 12.77
CA THR A 108 -70.23 3.58 11.41
C THR A 108 -69.13 3.70 10.35
N VAL A 109 -67.87 3.88 10.75
CA VAL A 109 -66.71 4.03 9.87
C VAL A 109 -65.66 2.99 10.24
N ASP A 110 -65.22 2.19 9.26
CA ASP A 110 -64.17 1.20 9.43
C ASP A 110 -62.78 1.85 9.44
N LEU A 111 -62.39 2.36 10.61
CA LEU A 111 -61.06 2.90 10.81
C LEU A 111 -60.00 1.78 10.87
N PRO A 112 -58.80 1.97 10.29
CA PRO A 112 -57.71 1.02 10.45
C PRO A 112 -57.37 0.80 11.93
N LYS A 113 -57.41 -0.47 12.37
CA LYS A 113 -57.01 -0.89 13.71
C LYS A 113 -55.74 -1.72 13.60
N THR A 114 -54.69 -1.31 14.30
CA THR A 114 -53.42 -2.05 14.31
C THR A 114 -52.77 -2.00 15.69
N SER A 115 -52.12 -3.10 16.07
CA SER A 115 -51.21 -3.16 17.22
C SER A 115 -49.83 -2.61 16.88
N PHE A 116 -49.56 -2.28 15.62
CA PHE A 116 -48.30 -1.69 15.19
C PHE A 116 -48.12 -0.29 15.77
N GLY A 117 -47.11 -0.13 16.63
CA GLY A 117 -46.78 1.13 17.25
C GLY A 117 -46.41 2.21 16.21
N MET A 118 -46.93 3.42 16.40
CA MET A 118 -46.67 4.55 15.49
C MET A 118 -45.20 5.01 15.51
N ARG A 119 -44.49 4.80 16.63
CA ARG A 119 -43.05 5.06 16.75
C ARG A 119 -42.28 3.75 16.58
N ALA A 120 -41.16 3.80 15.87
CA ALA A 120 -40.33 2.62 15.63
C ALA A 120 -39.80 1.98 16.92
N ASN A 121 -39.42 2.79 17.93
CA ASN A 121 -38.80 2.33 19.17
C ASN A 121 -37.63 1.34 18.92
N ALA A 122 -36.79 1.65 17.94
CA ALA A 122 -35.78 0.76 17.38
C ALA A 122 -34.76 0.24 18.41
N LEU A 123 -34.40 1.06 19.39
CA LEU A 123 -33.48 0.67 20.48
C LEU A 123 -33.94 -0.58 21.25
N VAL A 124 -35.26 -0.79 21.37
CA VAL A 124 -35.85 -1.95 22.03
C VAL A 124 -36.25 -3.02 21.02
N ARG A 125 -36.90 -2.63 19.92
CA ARG A 125 -37.45 -3.58 18.94
C ARG A 125 -36.39 -4.32 18.15
N GLU A 126 -35.27 -3.69 17.79
CA GLU A 126 -34.22 -4.36 17.01
C GLU A 126 -33.57 -5.51 17.79
N PRO A 127 -33.14 -5.34 19.07
CA PRO A 127 -32.69 -6.48 19.88
C PRO A 127 -33.72 -7.61 20.02
N GLU A 128 -35.00 -7.29 20.18
CA GLU A 128 -36.07 -8.30 20.24
C GLU A 128 -36.17 -9.11 18.93
N ILE A 129 -36.09 -8.43 17.79
CA ILE A 129 -36.10 -9.06 16.46
C ILE A 129 -34.85 -9.91 16.25
N GLN A 130 -33.68 -9.40 16.61
CA GLN A 130 -32.40 -10.11 16.48
C GLN A 130 -32.39 -11.38 17.33
N LYS A 131 -32.89 -11.29 18.57
CA LYS A 131 -33.07 -12.46 19.44
C LYS A 131 -34.01 -13.48 18.84
N LEU A 132 -35.14 -13.05 18.27
CA LEU A 132 -36.05 -13.95 17.55
C LEU A 132 -35.33 -14.66 16.40
N TRP A 133 -34.50 -13.96 15.62
CA TRP A 133 -33.71 -14.57 14.55
C TRP A 133 -32.73 -15.63 15.05
N GLU A 134 -32.05 -15.35 16.16
CA GLU A 134 -31.06 -16.24 16.79
C GLU A 134 -31.74 -17.49 17.39
N ASP A 135 -32.77 -17.30 18.23
CA ASP A 135 -33.52 -18.39 18.88
C ASP A 135 -34.15 -19.35 17.87
N ASN A 136 -34.53 -18.84 16.69
CA ASN A 136 -35.16 -19.64 15.62
C ASN A 136 -34.19 -20.06 14.51
N GLN A 137 -32.88 -19.75 14.63
CA GLN A 137 -31.86 -20.04 13.62
C GLN A 137 -32.30 -19.61 12.20
N VAL A 138 -32.90 -18.40 12.09
CA VAL A 138 -33.62 -17.99 10.87
C VAL A 138 -32.72 -17.99 9.64
N PHE A 139 -31.49 -17.46 9.75
CA PHE A 139 -30.54 -17.45 8.64
C PHE A 139 -30.31 -18.87 8.09
N ARG A 140 -29.90 -19.80 8.95
CA ARG A 140 -29.64 -21.20 8.61
C ARG A 140 -30.86 -21.86 7.97
N ARG A 141 -32.04 -21.73 8.61
CA ARG A 141 -33.28 -22.33 8.11
C ARG A 141 -33.69 -21.82 6.73
N VAL A 142 -33.50 -20.53 6.47
CA VAL A 142 -33.85 -19.94 5.17
C VAL A 142 -32.85 -20.38 4.10
N VAL A 143 -31.55 -20.38 4.40
CA VAL A 143 -30.52 -20.87 3.48
C VAL A 143 -30.70 -22.37 3.17
N ASP A 144 -30.94 -23.20 4.18
CA ASP A 144 -31.12 -24.65 4.01
C ASP A 144 -32.37 -25.00 3.18
N ARG A 145 -33.39 -24.14 3.22
CA ARG A 145 -34.63 -24.30 2.44
C ARG A 145 -34.45 -23.93 0.96
N ASN A 146 -33.58 -22.99 0.65
CA ASN A 146 -33.39 -22.50 -0.71
C ASN A 146 -32.76 -23.59 -1.60
N ASP A 147 -33.14 -23.67 -2.87
CA ASP A 147 -32.64 -24.68 -3.82
C ASP A 147 -32.27 -24.11 -5.21
N GLY A 148 -32.37 -22.79 -5.40
CA GLY A 148 -32.11 -22.07 -6.65
C GLY A 148 -30.63 -21.86 -7.01
N GLY A 149 -29.72 -22.72 -6.53
CA GLY A 149 -28.28 -22.63 -6.74
C GLY A 149 -27.51 -22.07 -5.54
N SER A 150 -26.17 -22.06 -5.65
CA SER A 150 -25.25 -21.51 -4.64
C SER A 150 -24.88 -20.06 -4.97
N PHE A 151 -24.67 -19.24 -3.95
CA PHE A 151 -24.07 -17.92 -4.08
C PHE A 151 -23.06 -17.71 -2.94
N VAL A 152 -21.81 -17.45 -3.28
CA VAL A 152 -20.71 -17.25 -2.32
C VAL A 152 -20.24 -15.82 -2.37
N LEU A 153 -20.41 -15.11 -1.25
CA LEU A 153 -19.76 -13.83 -1.01
C LEU A 153 -18.58 -14.08 -0.08
N HIS A 154 -17.36 -13.95 -0.60
CA HIS A 154 -16.16 -14.12 0.22
C HIS A 154 -15.93 -12.85 1.04
N ASP A 155 -15.93 -13.00 2.36
CA ASP A 155 -15.77 -11.88 3.28
C ASP A 155 -14.29 -11.53 3.40
N GLY A 156 -13.89 -10.29 3.09
CA GLY A 156 -12.55 -9.81 3.41
C GLY A 156 -12.41 -9.68 4.93
N PRO A 157 -11.35 -10.26 5.52
CA PRO A 157 -11.24 -10.36 6.97
C PRO A 157 -10.87 -8.99 7.58
N PRO A 158 -11.75 -8.33 8.36
CA PRO A 158 -11.36 -7.16 9.15
C PRO A 158 -10.22 -7.47 10.11
N TYR A 159 -9.39 -6.47 10.34
CA TYR A 159 -8.23 -6.59 11.21
C TYR A 159 -8.64 -6.59 12.69
N ALA A 160 -8.19 -7.59 13.46
CA ALA A 160 -8.61 -7.83 14.84
C ALA A 160 -7.85 -6.98 15.87
N ASN A 161 -7.80 -5.65 15.66
CA ASN A 161 -7.03 -4.74 16.52
C ASN A 161 -7.86 -3.78 17.39
N GLY A 162 -9.11 -3.45 17.08
CA GLY A 162 -9.86 -2.41 17.81
C GLY A 162 -11.33 -2.29 17.42
N ASP A 163 -11.97 -1.20 17.86
CA ASP A 163 -13.40 -0.98 17.65
C ASP A 163 -13.76 -0.69 16.18
N LEU A 164 -15.00 -0.98 15.83
CA LEU A 164 -15.52 -0.76 14.48
C LEU A 164 -15.84 0.72 14.23
N HIS A 165 -15.31 1.28 13.14
CA HIS A 165 -15.71 2.57 12.59
C HIS A 165 -16.76 2.46 11.45
N MET A 166 -17.29 3.60 10.99
CA MET A 166 -18.32 3.69 9.94
C MET A 166 -17.97 2.97 8.63
N GLY A 167 -16.70 2.91 8.24
CA GLY A 167 -16.25 2.11 7.10
C GLY A 167 -16.62 0.62 7.20
N HIS A 168 -16.48 0.02 8.40
CA HIS A 168 -16.89 -1.37 8.63
C HIS A 168 -18.41 -1.55 8.54
N ALA A 169 -19.16 -0.59 9.08
CA ALA A 169 -20.62 -0.60 8.99
C ALA A 169 -21.08 -0.54 7.52
N LEU A 170 -20.54 0.40 6.73
CA LEU A 170 -20.82 0.50 5.30
C LEU A 170 -20.52 -0.82 4.57
N ASN A 171 -19.34 -1.39 4.78
CA ASN A 171 -18.92 -2.63 4.15
C ASN A 171 -19.87 -3.79 4.48
N LYS A 172 -20.08 -4.07 5.77
CA LYS A 172 -20.88 -5.22 6.21
C LYS A 172 -22.35 -5.10 5.89
N ILE A 173 -22.92 -3.90 5.95
CA ILE A 173 -24.32 -3.66 5.58
C ILE A 173 -24.51 -3.88 4.08
N LEU A 174 -23.57 -3.44 3.22
CA LEU A 174 -23.65 -3.69 1.78
C LEU A 174 -23.58 -5.19 1.45
N LYS A 175 -22.67 -5.93 2.10
CA LYS A 175 -22.60 -7.40 1.96
C LYS A 175 -23.91 -8.06 2.39
N ASP A 176 -24.47 -7.65 3.53
CA ASP A 176 -25.74 -8.18 4.05
C ASP A 176 -26.92 -7.90 3.11
N ILE A 177 -27.01 -6.68 2.52
CA ILE A 177 -28.04 -6.34 1.53
C ILE A 177 -27.99 -7.32 0.34
N ILE A 178 -26.79 -7.57 -0.19
CA ILE A 178 -26.59 -8.46 -1.35
C ILE A 178 -26.96 -9.91 -0.98
N ASN A 179 -26.47 -10.40 0.15
CA ASN A 179 -26.75 -11.74 0.64
C ASN A 179 -28.25 -11.95 0.85
N ARG A 180 -28.93 -11.03 1.54
CA ARG A 180 -30.38 -11.08 1.73
C ARG A 180 -31.14 -11.03 0.42
N TYR A 181 -30.71 -10.19 -0.52
CA TYR A 181 -31.32 -10.14 -1.86
C TYR A 181 -31.21 -11.50 -2.57
N LYS A 182 -30.04 -12.15 -2.53
CA LYS A 182 -29.83 -13.48 -3.12
C LYS A 182 -30.65 -14.56 -2.42
N ILE A 183 -30.74 -14.52 -1.09
CA ILE A 183 -31.61 -15.40 -0.30
C ILE A 183 -33.07 -15.25 -0.74
N LEU A 184 -33.56 -14.02 -0.94
CA LEU A 184 -34.92 -13.75 -1.40
C LEU A 184 -35.17 -14.22 -2.85
N GLN A 185 -34.11 -14.36 -3.65
CA GLN A 185 -34.15 -14.95 -4.99
C GLN A 185 -33.98 -16.48 -4.97
N ASN A 186 -34.14 -17.13 -3.82
CA ASN A 186 -34.06 -18.58 -3.63
C ASN A 186 -32.63 -19.17 -3.79
N TYR A 187 -31.56 -18.39 -3.65
CA TYR A 187 -30.18 -18.91 -3.66
C TYR A 187 -29.74 -19.38 -2.26
N LYS A 188 -28.97 -20.45 -2.19
CA LYS A 188 -28.21 -20.86 -1.00
C LYS A 188 -27.00 -19.94 -0.84
N VAL A 189 -27.05 -19.04 0.12
CA VAL A 189 -25.96 -18.09 0.36
C VAL A 189 -24.95 -18.65 1.35
N HIS A 190 -23.69 -18.73 0.95
CA HIS A 190 -22.55 -19.02 1.82
C HIS A 190 -21.84 -17.71 2.14
N TYR A 191 -21.96 -17.28 3.40
CA TYR A 191 -21.30 -16.08 3.91
C TYR A 191 -20.71 -16.37 5.29
N VAL A 192 -19.40 -16.64 5.28
CA VAL A 192 -18.60 -16.95 6.46
C VAL A 192 -17.74 -15.73 6.78
N PRO A 193 -18.01 -15.01 7.89
CA PRO A 193 -17.19 -13.89 8.31
C PRO A 193 -15.80 -14.35 8.73
N GLY A 194 -14.79 -13.51 8.55
CA GLY A 194 -13.47 -13.81 9.09
C GLY A 194 -12.74 -12.63 9.69
N TRP A 195 -11.55 -12.90 10.23
CA TRP A 195 -10.72 -11.91 10.89
C TRP A 195 -9.24 -12.12 10.64
N ASP A 196 -8.55 -11.02 10.33
CA ASP A 196 -7.11 -11.00 10.20
C ASP A 196 -6.51 -10.75 11.59
N CYS A 197 -5.89 -11.80 12.11
CA CYS A 197 -5.44 -11.90 13.48
C CYS A 197 -3.92 -11.79 13.64
N HIS A 198 -3.16 -11.60 12.56
CA HIS A 198 -1.69 -11.54 12.59
C HIS A 198 -1.17 -10.14 12.27
N GLY A 199 0.10 -9.87 12.59
CA GLY A 199 0.80 -8.64 12.21
C GLY A 199 1.03 -7.60 13.31
N LEU A 200 1.80 -6.58 12.92
CA LEU A 200 2.40 -5.60 13.83
C LEU A 200 1.40 -4.75 14.64
N PRO A 201 0.24 -4.27 14.12
CA PRO A 201 -0.67 -3.46 14.92
C PRO A 201 -1.19 -4.18 16.17
N ILE A 202 -1.40 -5.50 16.11
CA ILE A 202 -1.83 -6.28 17.28
C ILE A 202 -0.66 -6.43 18.25
N GLU A 203 0.52 -6.76 17.72
CA GLU A 203 1.77 -6.85 18.50
C GLU A 203 2.06 -5.53 19.25
N LEU A 204 1.94 -4.39 18.58
CA LEU A 204 2.14 -3.06 19.17
C LEU A 204 1.12 -2.74 20.27
N LYS A 205 -0.16 -3.06 20.08
CA LYS A 205 -1.18 -2.84 21.12
C LYS A 205 -0.90 -3.67 22.37
N VAL A 206 -0.48 -4.92 22.18
CA VAL A 206 -0.05 -5.77 23.29
C VAL A 206 1.18 -5.18 23.97
N LEU A 207 2.23 -4.84 23.22
CA LEU A 207 3.44 -4.25 23.79
C LEU A 207 3.15 -2.96 24.56
N GLN A 208 2.33 -2.07 24.00
CA GLN A 208 1.89 -0.82 24.64
C GLN A 208 1.15 -1.06 25.96
N SER A 209 0.41 -2.16 26.08
CA SER A 209 -0.29 -2.54 27.31
C SER A 209 0.62 -3.14 28.40
N LEU A 210 1.84 -3.54 28.05
CA LEU A 210 2.82 -4.11 28.98
C LEU A 210 3.74 -3.04 29.58
N ASP A 211 4.06 -3.20 30.87
CA ASP A 211 5.08 -2.43 31.59
C ASP A 211 6.51 -2.77 31.11
N GLN A 212 7.47 -1.90 31.43
CA GLN A 212 8.84 -2.03 30.94
C GLN A 212 9.56 -3.30 31.40
N ASP A 213 9.28 -3.79 32.60
CA ASP A 213 9.96 -4.97 33.14
C ASP A 213 9.40 -6.25 32.50
N THR A 214 8.08 -6.34 32.33
CA THR A 214 7.46 -7.43 31.56
C THR A 214 7.91 -7.48 30.10
N ARG A 215 8.30 -6.34 29.50
CA ARG A 215 8.86 -6.30 28.14
C ARG A 215 10.26 -6.90 28.04
N LYS A 216 11.10 -6.77 29.08
CA LYS A 216 12.47 -7.31 29.08
C LYS A 216 12.48 -8.84 29.13
N ASP A 217 11.51 -9.45 29.81
CA ASP A 217 11.40 -10.92 29.97
C ASP A 217 10.53 -11.60 28.90
N LEU A 218 10.22 -10.88 27.82
CA LEU A 218 9.27 -11.31 26.81
C LEU A 218 9.93 -12.20 25.74
N THR A 219 9.83 -13.51 25.93
CA THR A 219 10.18 -14.50 24.90
C THR A 219 9.16 -14.49 23.74
N PRO A 220 9.53 -14.90 22.51
CA PRO A 220 8.60 -15.01 21.38
C PRO A 220 7.31 -15.77 21.70
N SER A 221 7.39 -16.94 22.36
CA SER A 221 6.22 -17.73 22.71
C SER A 221 5.25 -17.01 23.66
N LYS A 222 5.79 -16.28 24.67
CA LYS A 222 4.98 -15.46 25.59
C LYS A 222 4.28 -14.31 24.87
N LEU A 223 4.98 -13.64 23.94
CA LEU A 223 4.41 -12.57 23.13
C LEU A 223 3.27 -13.12 22.28
N ARG A 224 3.51 -14.19 21.52
CA ARG A 224 2.50 -14.82 20.66
C ARG A 224 1.25 -15.25 21.45
N THR A 225 1.41 -15.84 22.63
CA THR A 225 0.28 -16.21 23.51
C THR A 225 -0.55 -14.99 23.91
N LYS A 226 0.10 -13.89 24.32
CA LYS A 226 -0.58 -12.64 24.70
C LYS A 226 -1.30 -12.02 23.49
N THR A 227 -0.67 -12.04 22.32
CA THR A 227 -1.23 -11.49 21.08
C THR A 227 -2.41 -12.29 20.57
N ALA A 228 -2.33 -13.63 20.58
CA ALA A 228 -3.46 -14.50 20.28
C ALA A 228 -4.66 -14.24 21.20
N LYS A 229 -4.41 -14.06 22.51
CA LYS A 229 -5.46 -13.75 23.48
C LYS A 229 -6.12 -12.39 23.20
N PHE A 230 -5.32 -11.38 22.87
CA PHE A 230 -5.84 -10.06 22.51
C PHE A 230 -6.67 -10.09 21.22
N ALA A 231 -6.18 -10.76 20.17
CA ALA A 231 -6.89 -10.92 18.91
C ALA A 231 -8.25 -11.60 19.13
N LYS A 232 -8.27 -12.76 19.82
CA LYS A 232 -9.51 -13.50 20.13
C LYS A 232 -10.52 -12.68 20.96
N ALA A 233 -10.04 -11.85 21.89
CA ALA A 233 -10.91 -10.94 22.65
C ALA A 233 -11.52 -9.86 21.74
N THR A 234 -10.72 -9.29 20.85
CA THR A 234 -11.15 -8.26 19.90
C THR A 234 -12.16 -8.81 18.89
N VAL A 235 -11.93 -10.02 18.36
CA VAL A 235 -12.87 -10.75 17.49
C VAL A 235 -14.24 -10.84 18.14
N LYS A 236 -14.33 -11.24 19.42
CA LYS A 236 -15.60 -11.35 20.15
C LYS A 236 -16.34 -10.01 20.22
N THR A 237 -15.64 -8.91 20.51
CA THR A 237 -16.23 -7.57 20.58
C THR A 237 -16.72 -7.08 19.22
N GLN A 238 -15.91 -7.25 18.17
CA GLN A 238 -16.26 -6.87 16.81
C GLN A 238 -17.44 -7.70 16.29
N MET A 239 -17.43 -9.02 16.52
CA MET A 239 -18.53 -9.93 16.17
C MET A 239 -19.85 -9.51 16.81
N ALA A 240 -19.85 -9.18 18.12
CA ALA A 240 -21.05 -8.70 18.80
C ALA A 240 -21.60 -7.42 18.16
N SER A 241 -20.71 -6.53 17.71
CA SER A 241 -21.09 -5.28 17.04
C SER A 241 -21.63 -5.52 15.63
N PHE A 242 -21.05 -6.45 14.86
CA PHE A 242 -21.60 -6.86 13.56
C PHE A 242 -22.97 -7.55 13.67
N LYS A 243 -23.16 -8.44 14.67
CA LYS A 243 -24.47 -8.99 15.00
C LYS A 243 -25.47 -7.88 15.33
N ARG A 244 -25.05 -6.86 16.07
CA ARG A 244 -25.91 -5.71 16.41
C ARG A 244 -26.29 -4.85 15.21
N TYR A 245 -25.45 -4.77 14.16
CA TYR A 245 -25.83 -4.16 12.88
C TYR A 245 -26.96 -4.93 12.14
N GLY A 246 -27.29 -6.14 12.60
CA GLY A 246 -28.35 -6.98 12.01
C GLY A 246 -27.88 -7.85 10.86
N VAL A 247 -26.56 -8.04 10.71
CA VAL A 247 -25.97 -8.83 9.62
C VAL A 247 -26.25 -10.32 9.80
N TRP A 248 -26.75 -10.97 8.76
CA TRP A 248 -26.95 -12.42 8.70
C TRP A 248 -25.72 -13.09 8.10
N ALA A 249 -25.12 -14.01 8.86
CA ALA A 249 -23.92 -14.75 8.47
C ALA A 249 -23.78 -16.03 9.31
N ASP A 250 -22.85 -16.90 8.92
CA ASP A 250 -22.40 -18.00 9.79
C ASP A 250 -21.47 -17.46 10.89
N TRP A 251 -22.07 -17.00 11.98
CA TRP A 251 -21.34 -16.47 13.14
C TRP A 251 -20.80 -17.57 14.07
N ASP A 252 -21.23 -18.81 13.89
CA ASP A 252 -20.85 -19.92 14.75
C ASP A 252 -19.51 -20.53 14.30
N ASN A 253 -19.20 -20.46 13.00
CA ASN A 253 -17.95 -20.95 12.41
C ASN A 253 -17.19 -19.84 11.64
N PRO A 254 -16.81 -18.73 12.28
CA PRO A 254 -16.00 -17.72 11.61
C PRO A 254 -14.59 -18.25 11.34
N TYR A 255 -13.96 -17.81 10.25
CA TYR A 255 -12.57 -18.16 9.97
C TYR A 255 -11.62 -17.14 10.61
N LEU A 256 -10.58 -17.60 11.31
CA LEU A 256 -9.53 -16.73 11.85
C LEU A 256 -8.20 -17.09 11.20
N THR A 257 -7.40 -16.08 10.82
CA THR A 257 -6.08 -16.37 10.22
C THR A 257 -5.12 -17.09 11.17
N LEU A 258 -5.37 -17.06 12.48
CA LEU A 258 -4.61 -17.78 13.51
C LEU A 258 -5.07 -19.21 13.78
N ASP A 259 -6.12 -19.69 13.08
CA ASP A 259 -6.60 -21.05 13.26
C ASP A 259 -5.63 -22.05 12.57
N PRO A 260 -5.29 -23.19 13.20
CA PRO A 260 -4.30 -24.13 12.67
C PRO A 260 -4.55 -24.60 11.24
N GLU A 261 -5.82 -24.84 10.88
CA GLU A 261 -6.22 -25.24 9.53
C GLU A 261 -5.98 -24.12 8.51
N TYR A 262 -6.24 -22.87 8.89
CA TYR A 262 -5.98 -21.71 8.05
C TYR A 262 -4.49 -21.53 7.80
N GLU A 263 -3.68 -21.58 8.86
CA GLU A 263 -2.23 -21.44 8.76
C GLU A 263 -1.61 -22.56 7.93
N ALA A 264 -2.12 -23.79 8.03
CA ALA A 264 -1.67 -24.90 7.20
C ALA A 264 -2.01 -24.70 5.72
N ALA A 265 -3.22 -24.22 5.39
CA ALA A 265 -3.61 -23.88 4.03
C ALA A 265 -2.75 -22.73 3.46
N GLN A 266 -2.40 -21.75 4.28
CA GLN A 266 -1.47 -20.69 3.90
C GLN A 266 -0.07 -21.23 3.58
N ILE A 267 0.45 -22.15 4.40
CA ILE A 267 1.73 -22.82 4.15
C ILE A 267 1.68 -23.66 2.87
N GLU A 268 0.54 -24.28 2.56
CA GLU A 268 0.36 -24.98 1.29
C GLU A 268 0.43 -24.03 0.08
N VAL A 269 -0.27 -22.89 0.14
CA VAL A 269 -0.21 -21.85 -0.91
C VAL A 269 1.23 -21.36 -1.10
N PHE A 270 1.91 -21.04 0.01
CA PHE A 270 3.32 -20.66 -0.01
C PHE A 270 4.19 -21.76 -0.64
N GLY A 271 4.00 -23.01 -0.23
CA GLY A 271 4.74 -24.16 -0.73
C GLY A 271 4.59 -24.36 -2.23
N GLN A 272 3.36 -24.30 -2.74
CA GLN A 272 3.08 -24.40 -4.17
C GLN A 272 3.77 -23.28 -4.96
N MET A 273 3.81 -22.05 -4.43
CA MET A 273 4.54 -20.94 -5.06
C MET A 273 6.06 -21.13 -5.01
N VAL A 274 6.61 -21.70 -3.94
CA VAL A 274 8.04 -22.08 -3.86
C VAL A 274 8.37 -23.12 -4.93
N LEU A 275 7.59 -24.20 -5.02
CA LEU A 275 7.84 -25.30 -5.96
C LEU A 275 7.76 -24.87 -7.43
N LYS A 276 6.95 -23.84 -7.73
CA LYS A 276 6.88 -23.21 -9.06
C LYS A 276 7.98 -22.18 -9.33
N GLY A 277 8.86 -21.91 -8.37
CA GLY A 277 9.95 -20.95 -8.50
C GLY A 277 9.52 -19.49 -8.41
N TYR A 278 8.32 -19.20 -7.92
CA TYR A 278 7.84 -17.83 -7.74
C TYR A 278 8.33 -17.18 -6.44
N ILE A 279 8.73 -17.98 -5.45
CA ILE A 279 9.27 -17.49 -4.19
C ILE A 279 10.78 -17.70 -4.18
N TYR A 280 11.53 -16.62 -3.91
CA TYR A 280 12.98 -16.64 -3.85
C TYR A 280 13.50 -15.70 -2.78
N ARG A 281 14.72 -15.97 -2.32
CA ARG A 281 15.45 -15.08 -1.40
C ARG A 281 16.36 -14.18 -2.20
N GLY A 282 16.31 -12.87 -1.93
CA GLY A 282 17.12 -11.88 -2.63
C GLY A 282 17.59 -10.77 -1.69
N ARG A 283 18.69 -10.11 -2.05
CA ARG A 283 19.14 -8.87 -1.40
C ARG A 283 18.72 -7.69 -2.26
N LYS A 284 17.67 -6.97 -1.84
CA LYS A 284 17.11 -5.82 -2.57
C LYS A 284 16.80 -4.68 -1.62
N PRO A 285 16.87 -3.41 -2.07
CA PRO A 285 16.34 -2.29 -1.31
C PRO A 285 14.86 -2.46 -1.08
N VAL A 286 14.47 -2.45 0.19
CA VAL A 286 13.09 -2.46 0.63
C VAL A 286 12.85 -1.24 1.50
N HIS A 287 11.60 -0.79 1.58
CA HIS A 287 11.22 0.14 2.63
C HIS A 287 11.46 -0.53 3.98
N TRP A 288 12.29 0.09 4.79
CA TRP A 288 12.64 -0.33 6.14
C TRP A 288 12.15 0.74 7.11
N SER A 289 11.47 0.33 8.16
CA SER A 289 11.12 1.22 9.27
C SER A 289 12.09 0.99 10.41
N PRO A 290 13.07 1.89 10.67
CA PRO A 290 13.96 1.77 11.82
C PRO A 290 13.19 1.75 13.14
N SER A 291 12.10 2.52 13.21
CA SER A 291 11.24 2.60 14.40
C SER A 291 10.54 1.30 14.74
N SER A 292 10.26 0.49 13.72
CA SER A 292 9.61 -0.80 13.83
C SER A 292 10.63 -1.95 13.75
N ARG A 293 11.82 -1.75 13.17
CA ARG A 293 12.79 -2.81 12.83
C ARG A 293 12.20 -3.89 11.93
N THR A 294 11.57 -3.50 10.82
CA THR A 294 11.03 -4.43 9.83
C THR A 294 10.98 -3.80 8.45
N ALA A 295 11.04 -4.64 7.42
CA ALA A 295 10.61 -4.27 6.09
C ALA A 295 9.11 -3.95 6.07
N LEU A 296 8.72 -3.01 5.21
CA LEU A 296 7.35 -2.59 4.96
C LEU A 296 7.02 -2.77 3.47
N ALA A 297 5.79 -3.19 3.18
CA ALA A 297 5.24 -3.11 1.82
C ALA A 297 4.78 -1.68 1.50
N GLU A 298 4.65 -1.36 0.20
CA GLU A 298 4.10 -0.08 -0.27
C GLU A 298 2.72 0.25 0.31
N ALA A 299 1.89 -0.77 0.52
CA ALA A 299 0.57 -0.64 1.14
C ALA A 299 0.62 -0.26 2.64
N GLU A 300 1.79 -0.38 3.28
CA GLU A 300 2.05 -0.04 4.69
C GLU A 300 2.72 1.34 4.86
N LEU A 301 2.79 2.15 3.80
CA LEU A 301 3.38 3.49 3.81
C LEU A 301 2.30 4.58 3.74
N GLU A 302 2.58 5.70 4.39
CA GLU A 302 1.83 6.93 4.23
C GLU A 302 2.75 8.09 3.83
N TYR A 303 2.20 9.09 3.15
CA TYR A 303 2.96 10.22 2.61
C TYR A 303 2.38 11.52 3.16
N PRO A 304 2.71 11.90 4.42
CA PRO A 304 2.26 13.15 5.00
C PRO A 304 2.84 14.35 4.22
N GLU A 305 2.07 15.43 4.17
CA GLU A 305 2.55 16.72 3.67
C GLU A 305 3.45 17.41 4.71
N GLY A 306 4.39 18.24 4.24
CA GLY A 306 5.24 19.05 5.12
C GLY A 306 6.48 18.34 5.68
N HIS A 307 6.87 17.17 5.19
CA HIS A 307 8.16 16.59 5.57
C HIS A 307 9.30 17.44 5.03
N VAL A 308 10.23 17.84 5.90
CA VAL A 308 11.39 18.65 5.53
C VAL A 308 12.65 17.79 5.63
N SER A 309 13.27 17.55 4.48
CA SER A 309 14.58 16.89 4.39
C SER A 309 15.71 17.90 4.27
N ARG A 310 16.90 17.52 4.75
CA ARG A 310 18.14 18.27 4.47
C ARG A 310 18.64 17.89 3.10
N SER A 311 18.59 18.84 2.17
CA SER A 311 19.02 18.70 0.79
C SER A 311 20.40 19.30 0.59
N ILE A 312 21.25 18.66 -0.22
CA ILE A 312 22.57 19.19 -0.58
C ILE A 312 22.81 19.13 -2.08
N TYR A 313 23.57 20.10 -2.56
CA TYR A 313 24.25 20.08 -3.85
C TYR A 313 25.73 19.83 -3.57
N ALA A 314 26.26 18.71 -4.06
CA ALA A 314 27.64 18.32 -3.81
C ALA A 314 28.42 18.13 -5.12
N ILE A 315 29.76 18.20 -5.05
CA ILE A 315 30.65 18.06 -6.19
C ILE A 315 31.54 16.83 -6.05
N PHE A 316 31.58 15.99 -7.08
CA PHE A 316 32.46 14.82 -7.14
C PHE A 316 33.53 15.05 -8.20
N LYS A 317 34.81 14.86 -7.84
CA LYS A 317 35.94 15.21 -8.71
C LYS A 317 36.14 14.17 -9.80
N LEU A 318 36.12 14.58 -11.07
CA LEU A 318 36.49 13.70 -12.18
C LEU A 318 38.00 13.43 -12.18
N THR A 319 38.38 12.17 -12.39
CA THR A 319 39.79 11.75 -12.54
C THR A 319 40.14 11.36 -13.96
N SER A 320 39.25 10.69 -14.67
CA SER A 320 39.51 10.27 -16.04
C SER A 320 38.25 10.14 -16.88
N MET A 321 38.46 10.13 -18.19
CA MET A 321 37.45 9.92 -19.22
C MET A 321 37.81 8.69 -20.05
N PRO A 322 36.84 7.99 -20.65
CA PRO A 322 37.12 6.94 -21.62
C PRO A 322 37.86 7.50 -22.84
N ALA A 323 38.78 6.72 -23.42
CA ALA A 323 39.50 7.09 -24.63
C ALA A 323 38.57 7.36 -25.84
N SER A 324 37.36 6.78 -25.83
CA SER A 324 36.33 6.99 -26.85
C SER A 324 35.81 8.43 -26.93
N CYS A 325 35.99 9.23 -25.87
CA CYS A 325 35.53 10.63 -25.85
C CYS A 325 36.57 11.61 -26.42
N GLY A 326 37.67 11.13 -27.01
CA GLY A 326 38.57 11.91 -27.86
C GLY A 326 39.21 13.14 -27.20
N GLY A 327 39.41 13.13 -25.88
CA GLY A 327 39.97 14.26 -25.13
C GLY A 327 39.06 15.48 -25.03
N PHE A 328 37.75 15.32 -25.26
CA PHE A 328 36.79 16.41 -25.36
C PHE A 328 36.75 17.33 -24.12
N LEU A 329 37.11 16.83 -22.94
CA LEU A 329 37.10 17.59 -21.68
C LEU A 329 38.49 17.83 -21.07
N ASP A 330 39.57 17.47 -21.78
CA ASP A 330 40.93 17.52 -21.25
C ASP A 330 41.35 18.92 -20.78
N GLU A 331 40.84 19.96 -21.45
CA GLU A 331 41.09 21.37 -21.11
C GLU A 331 40.57 21.79 -19.72
N PHE A 332 39.65 21.02 -19.12
CA PHE A 332 39.06 21.31 -17.81
C PHE A 332 39.69 20.49 -16.68
N PHE A 333 40.50 19.48 -16.99
CA PHE A 333 41.24 18.72 -15.98
C PHE A 333 42.41 19.53 -15.41
N PRO A 334 42.73 19.39 -14.10
CA PRO A 334 42.14 18.48 -13.11
C PRO A 334 41.00 19.12 -12.29
N HIS A 335 40.40 20.22 -12.77
CA HIS A 335 39.42 21.04 -12.02
C HIS A 335 37.98 20.86 -12.51
N LEU A 336 37.64 19.65 -12.94
CA LEU A 336 36.32 19.26 -13.44
C LEU A 336 35.60 18.39 -12.42
N TYR A 337 34.34 18.70 -12.15
CA TYR A 337 33.54 18.01 -11.14
C TYR A 337 32.11 17.74 -11.63
N LEU A 338 31.50 16.65 -11.16
CA LEU A 338 30.07 16.37 -11.31
C LEU A 338 29.33 17.09 -10.20
N ALA A 339 28.32 17.90 -10.53
CA ALA A 339 27.44 18.45 -9.50
C ALA A 339 26.24 17.52 -9.33
N ILE A 340 26.10 16.91 -8.16
CA ILE A 340 24.95 16.06 -7.80
C ILE A 340 24.02 16.80 -6.85
N TRP A 341 22.78 16.34 -6.80
CA TRP A 341 21.79 16.79 -5.83
C TRP A 341 21.18 15.59 -5.10
N THR A 342 20.98 15.72 -3.79
CA THR A 342 20.28 14.70 -3.00
C THR A 342 19.57 15.30 -1.80
N THR A 343 18.41 14.72 -1.46
CA THR A 343 17.64 14.98 -0.23
C THR A 343 18.00 14.02 0.90
N THR A 344 18.89 13.05 0.65
CA THR A 344 19.33 12.02 1.59
C THR A 344 20.86 11.96 1.70
N PRO A 345 21.53 13.01 2.24
CA PRO A 345 23.00 13.03 2.36
C PRO A 345 23.60 11.79 3.02
N TRP A 346 22.90 11.21 4.00
CA TRP A 346 23.30 9.96 4.66
C TRP A 346 23.52 8.76 3.72
N THR A 347 23.03 8.81 2.47
CA THR A 347 23.25 7.75 1.46
C THR A 347 24.58 7.89 0.70
N ILE A 348 25.27 9.03 0.81
CA ILE A 348 26.55 9.26 0.11
C ILE A 348 27.64 8.26 0.48
N PRO A 349 27.83 7.81 1.74
CA PRO A 349 28.79 6.75 2.05
C PRO A 349 28.61 5.45 1.25
N ALA A 350 27.40 5.18 0.76
CA ALA A 350 27.08 4.02 -0.06
C ALA A 350 27.11 4.31 -1.57
N ASN A 351 27.57 5.48 -1.99
CA ASN A 351 27.60 5.88 -3.38
C ASN A 351 28.56 4.99 -4.19
N ALA A 352 28.01 4.38 -5.24
CA ALA A 352 28.71 3.45 -6.11
C ALA A 352 28.89 4.00 -7.53
N ALA A 353 28.06 4.95 -7.95
CA ALA A 353 28.14 5.60 -9.25
C ALA A 353 27.48 6.99 -9.26
N VAL A 354 27.64 7.73 -10.34
CA VAL A 354 26.77 8.85 -10.70
C VAL A 354 26.04 8.49 -11.99
N ALA A 355 24.71 8.49 -11.96
CA ALA A 355 23.88 8.21 -13.11
C ALA A 355 23.53 9.48 -13.88
N VAL A 356 23.56 9.38 -15.20
CA VAL A 356 23.13 10.41 -16.17
C VAL A 356 22.13 9.83 -17.16
N ASN A 357 21.31 10.68 -17.78
CA ASN A 357 20.42 10.26 -18.85
C ASN A 357 21.16 10.36 -20.19
N ALA A 358 21.21 9.26 -20.97
CA ALA A 358 21.93 9.24 -22.24
C ALA A 358 21.41 10.27 -23.26
N ASN A 359 20.13 10.63 -23.22
CA ASN A 359 19.50 11.48 -24.22
C ASN A 359 19.49 12.98 -23.84
N LEU A 360 19.81 13.32 -22.58
CA LEU A 360 19.85 14.70 -22.13
C LEU A 360 21.17 15.38 -22.53
N GLN A 361 21.11 16.68 -22.79
CA GLN A 361 22.32 17.49 -22.96
C GLN A 361 22.85 17.98 -21.61
N TYR A 362 24.15 17.84 -21.44
CA TYR A 362 24.91 18.29 -20.28
C TYR A 362 25.87 19.41 -20.67
N ALA A 363 26.10 20.34 -19.74
CA ALA A 363 26.95 21.49 -19.93
C ALA A 363 28.10 21.50 -18.92
N VAL A 364 29.31 21.77 -19.40
CA VAL A 364 30.42 22.21 -18.55
C VAL A 364 30.22 23.69 -18.27
N ILE A 365 29.93 24.02 -17.03
CA ILE A 365 29.75 25.38 -16.55
C ILE A 365 30.96 25.84 -15.76
N LYS A 366 31.30 27.12 -15.90
CA LYS A 366 32.27 27.81 -15.05
C LYS A 366 31.53 28.79 -14.16
N VAL A 367 31.77 28.70 -12.86
CA VAL A 367 31.23 29.64 -11.89
C VAL A 367 31.96 30.98 -12.01
N GLN A 368 31.24 32.06 -12.24
CA GLN A 368 31.77 33.43 -12.25
C GLN A 368 31.32 34.16 -10.99
N TYR A 369 32.29 34.47 -10.13
CA TYR A 369 32.06 35.26 -8.92
C TYR A 369 31.87 36.74 -9.31
N MET A 370 30.78 37.37 -8.86
CA MET A 370 30.63 38.83 -8.95
C MET A 370 31.43 39.49 -7.81
N GLU A 371 32.20 40.53 -8.12
CA GLU A 371 33.13 41.16 -7.17
C GLU A 371 32.46 41.98 -6.05
N ASP A 372 31.18 42.37 -6.19
CA ASP A 372 30.48 43.26 -5.24
C ASP A 372 29.05 42.81 -4.90
N ALA A 373 28.86 41.53 -4.59
CA ALA A 373 27.65 41.10 -3.88
C ALA A 373 27.99 40.88 -2.41
N SER A 374 27.70 41.88 -1.58
CA SER A 374 27.43 41.65 -0.16
C SER A 374 26.30 40.62 -0.09
N ILE A 375 26.66 39.35 0.07
CA ILE A 375 25.73 38.24 0.26
C ILE A 375 24.96 38.57 1.54
N SER A 376 23.81 39.18 1.36
CA SER A 376 22.93 39.58 2.44
C SER A 376 22.46 38.29 3.08
N SER A 377 22.92 38.07 4.30
CA SER A 377 22.48 37.04 5.26
C SER A 377 20.99 37.23 5.60
N GLY A 378 20.11 37.10 4.60
CA GLY A 378 18.69 37.46 4.69
C GLY A 378 17.71 36.31 4.53
N ASN A 379 18.05 35.24 3.80
CA ASN A 379 17.17 34.08 3.64
C ASN A 379 17.66 32.91 4.52
N LYS A 380 17.05 32.75 5.69
CA LYS A 380 17.30 31.65 6.67
C LYS A 380 17.08 30.21 6.13
N LYS A 381 16.85 30.00 4.82
CA LYS A 381 16.42 28.71 4.24
C LYS A 381 17.54 27.88 3.59
N TRP A 382 18.72 28.44 3.32
CA TRP A 382 19.84 27.70 2.72
C TRP A 382 21.21 28.27 3.16
N LYS A 383 22.24 27.42 3.15
CA LYS A 383 23.62 27.70 3.55
C LYS A 383 24.56 27.42 2.38
N LEU A 384 25.41 28.39 2.05
CA LEU A 384 26.46 28.22 1.03
C LEU A 384 27.63 27.39 1.60
N GLY A 385 27.99 26.32 0.90
CA GLY A 385 29.11 25.45 1.26
C GLY A 385 30.47 26.10 0.99
N ASN A 386 31.53 25.50 1.53
CA ASN A 386 32.88 26.08 1.49
C ASN A 386 33.50 26.11 0.08
N VAL A 387 33.04 25.26 -0.84
CA VAL A 387 33.52 25.20 -2.25
C VAL A 387 33.44 26.56 -2.93
N LEU A 388 32.33 27.25 -2.76
CA LEU A 388 32.11 28.54 -3.43
C LEU A 388 32.81 29.70 -2.73
N LYS A 389 33.38 29.50 -1.53
CA LYS A 389 34.10 30.55 -0.79
C LYS A 389 35.55 30.72 -1.25
N GLU A 390 36.22 29.64 -1.69
CA GLU A 390 37.66 29.68 -2.00
C GLU A 390 38.04 30.26 -3.38
N ARG A 391 37.09 30.78 -4.18
CA ARG A 391 37.36 31.41 -5.51
C ARG A 391 38.27 30.58 -6.45
N LYS A 392 38.35 29.26 -6.29
CA LYS A 392 39.10 28.37 -7.22
C LYS A 392 38.34 28.30 -8.56
N LYS A 393 39.08 28.30 -9.68
CA LYS A 393 38.53 28.14 -11.04
C LYS A 393 37.96 26.72 -11.20
N THR A 394 36.75 26.49 -10.71
CA THR A 394 36.10 25.18 -10.70
C THR A 394 35.11 25.09 -11.87
N CYS A 395 35.21 24.01 -12.65
CA CYS A 395 34.25 23.68 -13.70
C CYS A 395 33.34 22.54 -13.23
N LEU A 396 32.03 22.71 -13.42
CA LEU A 396 31.02 21.74 -13.00
C LEU A 396 30.29 21.19 -14.21
N ILE A 397 29.83 19.94 -14.14
CA ILE A 397 28.93 19.33 -15.12
C ILE A 397 27.53 19.30 -14.51
N VAL A 398 26.56 19.85 -15.25
CA VAL A 398 25.12 19.88 -14.93
C VAL A 398 24.30 19.65 -16.20
N ALA A 399 23.04 19.27 -16.11
CA ALA A 399 22.15 19.28 -17.28
C ALA A 399 21.99 20.71 -17.82
N SER A 400 22.08 20.86 -19.13
CA SER A 400 22.12 22.17 -19.80
C SER A 400 20.85 22.98 -19.53
N ASP A 401 19.69 22.34 -19.51
CA ASP A 401 18.39 23.00 -19.28
C ASP A 401 18.21 23.50 -17.85
N LEU A 402 18.96 22.94 -16.89
CA LEU A 402 18.90 23.33 -15.48
C LEU A 402 19.81 24.52 -15.15
N VAL A 403 20.70 24.94 -16.06
CA VAL A 403 21.65 26.04 -15.81
C VAL A 403 20.96 27.33 -15.35
N PRO A 404 19.86 27.82 -15.96
CA PRO A 404 19.19 29.04 -15.49
C PRO A 404 18.59 28.89 -14.09
N ALA A 405 18.02 27.72 -13.78
CA ALA A 405 17.44 27.43 -12.47
C ALA A 405 18.53 27.34 -11.38
N LEU A 406 19.67 26.72 -11.70
CA LEU A 406 20.83 26.62 -10.82
C LEU A 406 21.50 27.97 -10.61
N GLU A 407 21.61 28.82 -11.63
CA GLU A 407 22.13 30.20 -11.50
C GLU A 407 21.27 31.02 -10.53
N ALA A 408 19.95 30.97 -10.69
CA ALA A 408 19.01 31.63 -9.78
C ALA A 408 19.07 31.06 -8.35
N LYS A 409 19.16 29.73 -8.21
CA LYS A 409 19.20 29.07 -6.90
C LYS A 409 20.53 29.29 -6.17
N TRP A 410 21.65 29.17 -6.88
CA TRP A 410 22.98 29.28 -6.31
C TRP A 410 23.45 30.73 -6.12
N GLY A 411 22.74 31.70 -6.73
CA GLY A 411 23.07 33.12 -6.63
C GLY A 411 24.41 33.46 -7.27
N VAL A 412 24.86 32.66 -8.25
CA VAL A 412 26.12 32.83 -8.97
C VAL A 412 25.89 32.75 -10.46
N LYS A 413 26.63 33.53 -11.24
CA LYS A 413 26.53 33.49 -12.70
C LYS A 413 27.21 32.24 -13.24
N LEU A 414 26.50 31.45 -14.03
CA LEU A 414 26.99 30.20 -14.60
C LEU A 414 27.25 30.37 -16.09
N VAL A 415 28.51 30.30 -16.49
CA VAL A 415 28.90 30.45 -17.90
C VAL A 415 29.12 29.08 -18.52
N ILE A 416 28.28 28.70 -19.47
CA ILE A 416 28.45 27.48 -20.27
C ILE A 416 29.73 27.62 -21.12
N LYS A 417 30.61 26.62 -21.00
CA LYS A 417 31.86 26.52 -21.79
C LYS A 417 31.74 25.51 -22.91
N LYS A 418 31.06 24.38 -22.64
CA LYS A 418 30.89 23.29 -23.58
C LYS A 418 29.61 22.54 -23.29
N THR A 419 29.02 21.91 -24.30
CA THR A 419 27.88 21.02 -24.16
C THR A 419 28.23 19.64 -24.73
N MET A 420 27.61 18.60 -24.19
CA MET A 420 27.78 17.21 -24.62
C MET A 420 26.49 16.42 -24.37
N LEU A 421 26.39 15.24 -24.96
CA LEU A 421 25.29 14.33 -24.71
C LEU A 421 25.61 13.47 -23.46
N GLY A 422 24.60 13.03 -22.71
CA GLY A 422 24.82 12.20 -21.53
C GLY A 422 25.52 10.87 -21.84
N SER A 423 25.36 10.33 -23.05
CA SER A 423 26.11 9.17 -23.54
C SER A 423 27.63 9.39 -23.52
N ASP A 424 28.08 10.63 -23.69
CA ASP A 424 29.52 10.97 -23.74
C ASP A 424 30.16 10.97 -22.34
N LEU A 425 29.34 10.93 -21.29
CA LEU A 425 29.78 10.84 -19.89
C LEU A 425 29.83 9.41 -19.38
N GLU A 426 29.29 8.44 -20.12
CA GLU A 426 29.31 7.03 -19.72
C GLU A 426 30.75 6.55 -19.50
N ASN A 427 30.99 5.79 -18.43
CA ASN A 427 32.30 5.25 -18.05
C ASN A 427 33.38 6.26 -17.64
N CYS A 428 33.07 7.57 -17.52
CA CYS A 428 33.95 8.50 -16.82
C CYS A 428 34.21 8.02 -15.39
N ARG A 429 35.38 8.35 -14.83
CA ARG A 429 35.73 8.01 -13.45
C ARG A 429 35.80 9.26 -12.59
N TYR A 430 35.26 9.16 -11.39
CA TYR A 430 35.36 10.19 -10.37
C TYR A 430 35.85 9.57 -9.06
N VAL A 431 36.38 10.42 -8.18
CA VAL A 431 36.78 10.00 -6.84
C VAL A 431 35.63 10.25 -5.88
N HIS A 432 35.26 9.19 -5.17
CA HIS A 432 34.25 9.22 -4.14
C HIS A 432 34.68 10.18 -3.01
N PRO A 433 33.81 11.10 -2.57
CA PRO A 433 34.21 12.23 -1.72
C PRO A 433 34.57 11.85 -0.27
N ILE A 434 34.34 10.61 0.15
CA ILE A 434 34.54 10.16 1.54
C ILE A 434 35.75 9.23 1.69
N ASP A 435 35.85 8.18 0.88
CA ASP A 435 36.85 7.12 0.99
C ASP A 435 37.89 7.13 -0.13
N ASN A 436 37.81 8.11 -1.04
CA ASN A 436 38.67 8.26 -2.22
C ASN A 436 38.68 7.09 -3.21
N ARG A 437 37.66 6.20 -3.16
CA ARG A 437 37.49 5.13 -4.16
C ARG A 437 37.18 5.72 -5.53
N GLU A 438 37.71 5.14 -6.61
CA GLU A 438 37.25 5.49 -7.95
C GLU A 438 35.91 4.82 -8.27
N CYS A 439 34.94 5.63 -8.71
CA CYS A 439 33.60 5.20 -9.08
C CYS A 439 33.26 5.60 -10.53
N PRO A 440 32.43 4.82 -11.23
CA PRO A 440 32.01 5.11 -12.60
C PRO A 440 30.85 6.11 -12.69
N VAL A 441 30.82 6.88 -13.78
CA VAL A 441 29.59 7.49 -14.30
C VAL A 441 28.88 6.48 -15.19
N VAL A 442 27.58 6.34 -15.02
CA VAL A 442 26.77 5.30 -15.70
C VAL A 442 25.55 5.91 -16.38
N ILE A 443 25.03 5.24 -17.41
CA ILE A 443 23.73 5.59 -17.97
C ILE A 443 22.62 4.99 -17.10
N GLY A 444 21.90 5.89 -16.41
CA GLY A 444 20.68 5.58 -15.67
C GLY A 444 19.48 5.36 -16.60
N GLY A 445 18.31 5.84 -16.17
CA GLY A 445 17.06 5.71 -16.92
C GLY A 445 16.27 7.02 -16.98
N ASP A 446 15.01 6.90 -17.39
CA ASP A 446 14.10 8.03 -17.60
C ASP A 446 13.67 8.73 -16.31
N TYR A 447 14.03 8.17 -15.15
CA TYR A 447 13.86 8.81 -13.84
C TYR A 447 14.74 10.05 -13.65
N ILE A 448 15.78 10.22 -14.48
CA ILE A 448 16.65 11.39 -14.48
C ILE A 448 16.07 12.42 -15.46
N THR A 449 15.49 13.49 -14.92
CA THR A 449 14.81 14.56 -15.67
C THR A 449 15.48 15.93 -15.46
N THR A 450 14.99 16.93 -16.18
CA THR A 450 15.41 18.34 -16.05
C THR A 450 14.43 19.19 -15.24
N GLU A 451 13.55 18.55 -14.44
CA GLU A 451 12.56 19.26 -13.62
C GLU A 451 13.14 19.77 -12.28
N SER A 452 14.11 19.06 -11.71
CA SER A 452 14.73 19.41 -10.43
C SER A 452 16.16 18.86 -10.28
N GLY A 453 16.89 19.36 -9.28
CA GLY A 453 18.26 18.95 -9.00
C GLY A 453 19.28 19.50 -9.99
N THR A 454 20.24 18.67 -10.40
CA THR A 454 21.32 19.03 -11.35
C THR A 454 21.28 18.23 -12.64
N GLY A 455 20.38 17.24 -12.75
CA GLY A 455 20.36 16.25 -13.83
C GLY A 455 21.43 15.17 -13.71
N LEU A 456 22.21 15.15 -12.62
CA LEU A 456 23.11 14.06 -12.25
C LEU A 456 22.68 13.48 -10.91
N VAL A 457 22.42 12.19 -10.88
CA VAL A 457 21.91 11.49 -9.70
C VAL A 457 23.02 10.64 -9.12
N HIS A 458 23.38 10.86 -7.86
CA HIS A 458 24.29 9.96 -7.18
C HIS A 458 23.55 8.63 -6.93
N THR A 459 24.20 7.50 -7.20
CA THR A 459 23.58 6.18 -7.20
C THR A 459 24.13 5.35 -6.07
N ALA A 460 23.26 4.94 -5.16
CA ALA A 460 23.56 4.05 -4.03
C ALA A 460 22.64 2.81 -4.12
N PRO A 461 23.06 1.71 -4.79
CA PRO A 461 22.20 0.57 -5.10
C PRO A 461 21.54 -0.10 -3.90
N GLY A 462 22.08 0.08 -2.68
CA GLY A 462 21.46 -0.44 -1.46
C GLY A 462 20.36 0.44 -0.86
N HIS A 463 20.09 1.63 -1.42
CA HIS A 463 19.19 2.64 -0.84
C HIS A 463 18.18 3.22 -1.83
N GLY A 464 17.98 2.61 -3.00
CA GLY A 464 16.97 3.03 -3.96
C GLY A 464 16.64 1.93 -4.98
N LEU A 465 15.38 1.83 -5.40
CA LEU A 465 14.94 0.83 -6.39
C LEU A 465 15.52 1.10 -7.79
N GLU A 466 15.49 2.36 -8.23
CA GLU A 466 16.08 2.78 -9.51
C GLU A 466 17.61 2.63 -9.50
N ASP A 467 18.23 2.97 -8.36
CA ASP A 467 19.66 2.77 -8.12
C ASP A 467 20.05 1.30 -8.15
N TYR A 468 19.21 0.42 -7.58
CA TYR A 468 19.41 -1.02 -7.63
C TYR A 468 19.31 -1.57 -9.05
N GLY A 469 18.32 -1.14 -9.83
CA GLY A 469 18.19 -1.52 -11.24
C GLY A 469 19.42 -1.11 -12.06
N THR A 470 19.89 0.13 -11.88
CA THR A 470 21.13 0.62 -12.50
C THR A 470 22.35 -0.15 -11.98
N GLY A 471 22.40 -0.46 -10.68
CA GLY A 471 23.46 -1.23 -10.07
C GLY A 471 23.58 -2.64 -10.63
N LEU A 472 22.46 -3.34 -10.83
CA LEU A 472 22.44 -4.66 -11.48
C LEU A 472 22.94 -4.59 -12.92
N LYS A 473 22.53 -3.57 -13.69
CA LYS A 473 22.93 -3.40 -15.10
C LYS A 473 24.46 -3.26 -15.26
N TYR A 474 25.13 -2.56 -14.35
CA TYR A 474 26.58 -2.30 -14.43
C TYR A 474 27.43 -3.13 -13.45
N GLY A 475 26.81 -4.04 -12.67
CA GLY A 475 27.52 -4.84 -11.66
C GLY A 475 28.09 -4.00 -10.51
N LEU A 476 27.40 -2.93 -10.10
CA LEU A 476 27.81 -2.06 -8.99
C LEU A 476 27.62 -2.76 -7.64
N PRO A 477 28.46 -2.44 -6.63
CA PRO A 477 28.31 -3.01 -5.29
C PRO A 477 27.03 -2.52 -4.60
N ILE A 478 26.27 -3.46 -4.02
CA ILE A 478 25.02 -3.17 -3.28
C ILE A 478 25.36 -2.89 -1.81
N LEU A 479 26.03 -1.77 -1.58
CA LEU A 479 26.41 -1.31 -0.24
C LEU A 479 25.18 -0.80 0.50
N SER A 480 25.02 -1.22 1.76
CA SER A 480 23.96 -0.72 2.64
C SER A 480 24.49 -0.67 4.06
N PRO A 481 25.35 0.31 4.38
CA PRO A 481 26.09 0.37 5.64
C PRO A 481 25.20 0.87 6.79
N VAL A 482 23.97 0.37 6.89
CA VAL A 482 22.96 0.76 7.88
C VAL A 482 22.42 -0.50 8.55
N ASP A 483 22.30 -0.48 9.87
CA ASP A 483 21.77 -1.59 10.67
C ASP A 483 20.24 -1.56 10.77
N ASP A 484 19.69 -2.48 11.56
CA ASP A 484 18.24 -2.62 11.75
C ASP A 484 17.62 -1.44 12.51
N ASP A 485 18.42 -0.72 13.30
CA ASP A 485 18.04 0.47 14.07
C ASP A 485 18.12 1.77 13.27
N GLY A 486 18.52 1.70 11.99
CA GLY A 486 18.71 2.89 11.17
C GLY A 486 19.98 3.66 11.55
N LYS A 487 20.99 2.97 12.10
CA LYS A 487 22.29 3.55 12.40
C LYS A 487 23.33 3.07 11.42
N PHE A 488 24.35 3.89 11.18
CA PHE A 488 25.48 3.47 10.38
C PHE A 488 26.23 2.31 11.03
N THR A 489 26.61 1.33 10.21
CA THR A 489 27.49 0.21 10.60
C THR A 489 28.96 0.61 10.51
N GLU A 490 29.86 -0.31 10.89
CA GLU A 490 31.31 -0.13 10.74
C GLU A 490 31.74 0.10 9.29
N GLU A 491 30.98 -0.37 8.30
CA GLU A 491 31.22 -0.14 6.87
C GLU A 491 31.19 1.36 6.50
N ALA A 492 30.50 2.21 7.28
CA ALA A 492 30.47 3.65 7.08
C ALA A 492 31.65 4.39 7.74
N ALA A 493 32.63 3.67 8.30
CA ALA A 493 33.83 4.19 8.95
C ALA A 493 33.54 5.32 9.96
N HIS A 494 33.83 6.58 9.60
CA HIS A 494 33.72 7.77 10.45
C HIS A 494 32.31 8.04 10.99
N PHE A 495 31.27 7.46 10.38
CA PHE A 495 29.88 7.71 10.77
C PHE A 495 29.27 6.59 11.62
N SER A 496 30.03 5.51 11.89
CA SER A 496 29.55 4.33 12.61
C SER A 496 28.82 4.68 13.92
N GLY A 497 27.66 4.06 14.13
CA GLY A 497 26.80 4.22 15.30
C GLY A 497 25.85 5.42 15.27
N LEU A 498 25.97 6.34 14.29
CA LEU A 498 25.09 7.51 14.19
C LEU A 498 23.77 7.18 13.48
N ASP A 499 22.67 7.76 13.96
CA ASP A 499 21.32 7.63 13.36
C ASP A 499 21.25 8.33 11.99
N VAL A 500 20.88 7.60 10.93
CA VAL A 500 20.95 8.12 9.55
C VAL A 500 19.93 9.21 9.25
N LEU A 501 18.82 9.28 9.99
CA LEU A 501 17.78 10.28 9.82
C LEU A 501 18.02 11.54 10.68
N GLY A 502 18.87 11.43 11.70
CA GLY A 502 19.28 12.51 12.60
C GLY A 502 20.76 12.87 12.45
N ASP A 503 21.55 12.54 13.48
CA ASP A 503 22.94 12.99 13.63
C ASP A 503 23.87 12.51 12.51
N GLY A 504 23.62 11.32 11.96
CA GLY A 504 24.38 10.77 10.84
C GLY A 504 24.24 11.62 9.58
N ASN A 505 23.03 12.11 9.31
CA ASN A 505 22.79 13.01 8.18
C ASN A 505 23.58 14.33 8.36
N ALA A 506 23.59 14.88 9.57
CA ALA A 506 24.37 16.08 9.89
C ALA A 506 25.89 15.85 9.81
N ALA A 507 26.37 14.69 10.25
CA ALA A 507 27.78 14.32 10.20
C ALA A 507 28.30 14.19 8.76
N VAL A 508 27.54 13.56 7.87
CA VAL A 508 27.91 13.44 6.45
C VAL A 508 27.99 14.82 5.79
N VAL A 509 27.00 15.67 6.02
CA VAL A 509 27.01 17.06 5.49
C VAL A 509 28.21 17.84 6.00
N LYS A 510 28.51 17.75 7.31
CA LYS A 510 29.67 18.41 7.91
C LYS A 510 30.98 17.93 7.27
N TYR A 511 31.16 16.62 7.12
CA TYR A 511 32.35 16.04 6.51
C TYR A 511 32.53 16.53 5.07
N LEU A 512 31.47 16.53 4.26
CA LEU A 512 31.53 17.02 2.88
C LEU A 512 31.82 18.53 2.81
N ASP A 513 31.31 19.34 3.73
CA ASP A 513 31.62 20.78 3.80
C ASP A 513 33.10 21.02 4.17
N GLU A 514 33.66 20.20 5.07
CA GLU A 514 35.08 20.20 5.46
C GLU A 514 36.00 19.78 4.30
N GLN A 515 35.58 18.79 3.50
CA GLN A 515 36.30 18.35 2.29
C GLN A 515 36.10 19.28 1.07
N MET A 516 35.39 20.41 1.23
CA MET A 516 35.02 21.30 0.12
C MET A 516 34.36 20.51 -1.01
N ALA A 517 33.33 19.76 -0.67
CA ALA A 517 32.49 19.04 -1.62
C ALA A 517 31.06 19.60 -1.67
N ILE A 518 30.67 20.57 -0.83
CA ILE A 518 29.31 21.15 -0.83
C ILE A 518 29.26 22.50 -1.54
N ILE A 519 28.29 22.63 -2.46
CA ILE A 519 27.88 23.89 -3.09
C ILE A 519 26.90 24.61 -2.17
N ILE A 520 25.74 23.99 -1.90
CA ILE A 520 24.64 24.52 -1.08
C ILE A 520 24.02 23.41 -0.26
N GLU A 521 23.65 23.74 0.98
CA GLU A 521 22.77 22.96 1.86
C GLU A 521 21.45 23.72 2.03
N GLU A 522 20.30 23.06 1.85
CA GLU A 522 18.98 23.69 2.01
C GLU A 522 17.96 22.78 2.71
N SER A 523 16.93 23.39 3.29
CA SER A 523 15.75 22.65 3.77
C SER A 523 14.76 22.45 2.62
N TYR A 524 14.42 21.21 2.32
CA TYR A 524 13.57 20.84 1.20
C TYR A 524 12.28 20.16 1.68
N GLU A 525 11.14 20.79 1.43
CA GLU A 525 9.83 20.29 1.81
C GLU A 525 9.23 19.45 0.68
N HIS A 526 8.87 18.20 0.98
CA HIS A 526 8.32 17.26 0.00
C HIS A 526 7.54 16.12 0.66
N LYS A 527 6.99 15.22 -0.16
CA LYS A 527 6.32 14.01 0.34
C LYS A 527 7.34 12.92 0.60
N TYR A 528 7.34 12.38 1.81
CA TYR A 528 8.28 11.34 2.23
C TYR A 528 7.53 10.15 2.82
N PRO A 529 7.99 8.90 2.62
CA PRO A 529 7.32 7.70 3.12
C PRO A 529 7.51 7.53 4.63
N TYR A 530 6.39 7.43 5.33
CA TYR A 530 6.32 7.20 6.77
C TYR A 530 5.68 5.83 7.04
N ASP A 531 6.11 5.19 8.12
CA ASP A 531 5.46 4.01 8.65
C ASP A 531 4.07 4.39 9.14
N TRP A 532 3.04 3.86 8.49
CA TRP A 532 1.65 4.19 8.80
C TRP A 532 1.24 3.88 10.25
N ARG A 533 1.96 3.00 10.96
CA ARG A 533 1.68 2.63 12.35
C ARG A 533 2.40 3.54 13.33
N THR A 534 3.70 3.76 13.14
CA THR A 534 4.51 4.54 14.09
C THR A 534 4.55 6.03 13.78
N LYS A 535 4.09 6.44 12.59
CA LYS A 535 4.10 7.83 12.10
C LYS A 535 5.51 8.42 12.06
N LYS A 536 6.52 7.57 11.80
CA LYS A 536 7.93 7.95 11.69
C LYS A 536 8.47 7.70 10.28
N PRO A 537 9.49 8.46 9.83
CA PRO A 537 10.06 8.28 8.49
C PRO A 537 10.67 6.89 8.29
N THR A 538 10.57 6.38 7.07
CA THR A 538 11.18 5.11 6.63
C THR A 538 12.45 5.38 5.81
N ILE A 539 13.27 4.36 5.61
CA ILE A 539 14.44 4.43 4.72
C ILE A 539 14.39 3.29 3.71
N PHE A 540 15.08 3.44 2.59
CA PHE A 540 15.40 2.29 1.76
C PHE A 540 16.69 1.65 2.25
N ARG A 541 16.67 0.33 2.43
CA ARG A 541 17.84 -0.44 2.86
C ARG A 541 17.84 -1.80 2.18
N ALA A 542 18.99 -2.21 1.64
CA ALA A 542 19.14 -3.53 1.05
C ALA A 542 19.29 -4.57 2.15
N THR A 543 18.31 -5.46 2.24
CA THR A 543 18.27 -6.54 3.20
C THR A 543 17.99 -7.85 2.48
N GLU A 544 18.45 -8.97 3.03
CA GLU A 544 18.04 -10.29 2.55
C GLU A 544 16.60 -10.55 2.97
N GLN A 545 15.71 -10.71 1.99
CA GLN A 545 14.28 -10.91 2.21
C GLN A 545 13.76 -11.98 1.26
N TRP A 546 12.60 -12.53 1.60
CA TRP A 546 11.84 -13.40 0.72
C TRP A 546 10.88 -12.57 -0.13
N PHE A 547 10.91 -12.85 -1.43
CA PHE A 547 10.10 -12.17 -2.43
C PHE A 547 9.24 -13.19 -3.17
N ALA A 548 8.00 -12.81 -3.45
CA ALA A 548 7.17 -13.45 -4.46
C ALA A 548 7.26 -12.65 -5.77
N SER A 549 7.87 -13.25 -6.80
CA SER A 549 7.96 -12.67 -8.14
C SER A 549 6.61 -12.78 -8.86
N VAL A 550 6.15 -11.67 -9.44
CA VAL A 550 4.95 -11.66 -10.30
C VAL A 550 5.31 -11.98 -11.76
N GLU A 551 6.58 -11.90 -12.15
CA GLU A 551 7.02 -11.95 -13.55
C GLU A 551 6.62 -13.24 -14.27
N GLY A 552 6.59 -14.38 -13.56
CA GLY A 552 6.21 -15.67 -14.13
C GLY A 552 4.72 -15.89 -14.37
N PHE A 553 3.84 -15.07 -13.79
CA PHE A 553 2.38 -15.22 -13.92
C PHE A 553 1.62 -13.90 -14.10
N ARG A 554 2.32 -12.79 -14.33
CA ARG A 554 1.74 -11.45 -14.51
C ARG A 554 0.68 -11.43 -15.59
N GLN A 555 0.97 -12.01 -16.75
CA GLN A 555 0.02 -12.03 -17.86
C GLN A 555 -1.24 -12.83 -17.51
N ALA A 556 -1.10 -13.96 -16.81
CA ALA A 556 -2.24 -14.73 -16.35
C ALA A 556 -3.10 -13.93 -15.35
N ALA A 557 -2.47 -13.15 -14.47
CA ALA A 557 -3.18 -12.27 -13.54
C ALA A 557 -3.91 -11.11 -14.29
N MET A 558 -3.26 -10.51 -15.29
CA MET A 558 -3.88 -9.47 -16.13
C MET A 558 -5.06 -10.02 -16.94
N ASP A 559 -4.91 -11.22 -17.50
CA ASP A 559 -5.98 -11.90 -18.22
C ASP A 559 -7.15 -12.19 -17.27
N ALA A 560 -6.89 -12.71 -16.06
CA ALA A 560 -7.93 -12.96 -15.06
C ALA A 560 -8.69 -11.68 -14.68
N ILE A 561 -8.00 -10.55 -14.49
CA ILE A 561 -8.63 -9.24 -14.22
C ILE A 561 -9.67 -8.89 -15.29
N SER A 562 -9.37 -9.14 -16.57
CA SER A 562 -10.27 -8.84 -17.69
C SER A 562 -11.53 -9.71 -17.76
N HIS A 563 -11.53 -10.87 -17.10
CA HIS A 563 -12.70 -11.77 -17.04
C HIS A 563 -13.59 -11.49 -15.82
N VAL A 564 -13.11 -10.68 -14.87
CA VAL A 564 -13.88 -10.30 -13.68
C VAL A 564 -14.82 -9.14 -14.01
N LYS A 565 -16.06 -9.22 -13.51
CA LYS A 565 -17.02 -8.12 -13.61
C LYS A 565 -16.76 -7.07 -12.53
N TRP A 566 -16.26 -5.91 -12.93
CA TRP A 566 -15.99 -4.78 -12.03
C TRP A 566 -17.18 -3.83 -11.87
N ILE A 567 -17.49 -3.44 -10.63
CA ILE A 567 -18.51 -2.44 -10.31
C ILE A 567 -17.90 -1.40 -9.35
N PRO A 568 -17.69 -0.14 -9.79
CA PRO A 568 -17.88 0.39 -11.14
C PRO A 568 -16.82 -0.13 -12.12
N THR A 569 -17.11 -0.12 -13.42
CA THR A 569 -16.20 -0.63 -14.48
C THR A 569 -14.80 0.02 -14.45
N GLN A 570 -14.72 1.29 -14.06
CA GLN A 570 -13.46 2.04 -13.97
C GLN A 570 -12.48 1.46 -12.91
N ALA A 571 -12.96 0.65 -11.97
CA ALA A 571 -12.14 0.00 -10.95
C ALA A 571 -11.11 -0.96 -11.54
N GLU A 572 -11.41 -1.56 -12.70
CA GLU A 572 -10.50 -2.44 -13.44
C GLU A 572 -9.17 -1.74 -13.76
N ASN A 573 -9.22 -0.50 -14.23
CA ASN A 573 -8.02 0.27 -14.57
C ASN A 573 -7.06 0.42 -13.39
N ARG A 574 -7.60 0.52 -12.17
CA ARG A 574 -6.80 0.71 -10.95
C ARG A 574 -6.03 -0.56 -10.59
N ILE A 575 -6.66 -1.72 -10.60
CA ILE A 575 -5.98 -2.99 -10.30
C ILE A 575 -5.06 -3.41 -11.45
N SER A 576 -5.45 -3.16 -12.70
CA SER A 576 -4.64 -3.43 -13.90
C SER A 576 -3.33 -2.66 -13.90
N ALA A 577 -3.38 -1.34 -13.66
CA ALA A 577 -2.17 -0.51 -13.61
C ALA A 577 -1.19 -0.94 -12.49
N MET A 578 -1.74 -1.37 -11.35
CA MET A 578 -0.93 -1.84 -10.22
C MET A 578 -0.33 -3.22 -10.48
N THR A 579 -1.07 -4.12 -11.12
CA THR A 579 -0.61 -5.49 -11.40
C THR A 579 0.41 -5.51 -12.55
N SER A 580 0.25 -4.63 -13.55
CA SER A 580 1.18 -4.53 -14.68
C SER A 580 2.57 -4.00 -14.27
N SER A 581 2.62 -3.03 -13.36
CA SER A 581 3.86 -2.40 -12.89
C SER A 581 4.56 -3.14 -11.74
N ARG A 582 3.88 -4.09 -11.09
CA ARG A 582 4.45 -4.82 -9.95
C ARG A 582 5.51 -5.83 -10.41
N SER A 583 6.71 -5.69 -9.86
CA SER A 583 7.81 -6.63 -10.04
C SER A 583 7.76 -7.74 -8.98
N ASP A 584 8.16 -7.40 -7.76
CA ASP A 584 8.29 -8.33 -6.64
C ASP A 584 7.46 -7.87 -5.45
N TRP A 585 6.90 -8.83 -4.72
CA TRP A 585 6.27 -8.62 -3.44
C TRP A 585 7.20 -9.12 -2.33
N CYS A 586 7.70 -8.22 -1.48
CA CYS A 586 8.41 -8.60 -0.26
C CYS A 586 7.43 -9.25 0.74
N ILE A 587 7.55 -10.57 0.94
CA ILE A 587 6.64 -11.36 1.77
C ILE A 587 7.19 -11.68 3.15
N SER A 588 8.47 -11.43 3.44
CA SER A 588 9.05 -11.64 4.77
C SER A 588 8.89 -10.39 5.66
N ARG A 589 8.76 -10.64 6.97
CA ARG A 589 8.72 -9.63 8.04
C ARG A 589 9.53 -10.13 9.23
N GLN A 590 10.34 -9.24 9.82
CA GLN A 590 11.19 -9.56 10.98
C GLN A 590 10.36 -9.44 12.26
N ARG A 591 9.47 -10.42 12.46
CA ARG A 591 8.45 -10.42 13.51
C ARG A 591 8.25 -11.80 14.10
N THR A 592 7.61 -11.81 15.27
CA THR A 592 7.23 -13.06 15.93
C THR A 592 5.75 -13.37 15.79
N TRP A 593 4.87 -12.36 15.66
CA TRP A 593 3.43 -12.56 15.52
C TRP A 593 2.97 -12.60 14.06
N GLY A 594 2.91 -13.80 13.51
CA GLY A 594 2.46 -14.13 12.16
C GLY A 594 2.78 -15.58 11.81
N VAL A 595 2.39 -16.03 10.62
CA VAL A 595 2.74 -17.36 10.12
C VAL A 595 4.23 -17.38 9.75
N PRO A 596 5.05 -18.30 10.28
CA PRO A 596 6.49 -18.36 9.99
C PRO A 596 6.73 -18.76 8.52
N ILE A 597 7.81 -18.23 7.93
CA ILE A 597 8.32 -18.77 6.66
C ILE A 597 9.01 -20.11 6.97
N PRO A 598 8.54 -21.25 6.41
CA PRO A 598 9.01 -22.59 6.79
C PRO A 598 10.35 -22.92 6.13
N VAL A 599 11.40 -22.20 6.52
CA VAL A 599 12.76 -22.35 5.97
C VAL A 599 13.78 -22.64 7.04
N PHE A 600 14.73 -23.51 6.70
CA PHE A 600 15.93 -23.77 7.49
C PHE A 600 17.15 -23.23 6.74
N TYR A 601 18.15 -22.73 7.45
CA TYR A 601 19.40 -22.24 6.87
C TYR A 601 20.55 -23.12 7.32
N HIS A 602 21.43 -23.47 6.39
CA HIS A 602 22.67 -24.13 6.77
C HIS A 602 23.57 -23.13 7.53
N VAL A 603 24.08 -23.51 8.71
CA VAL A 603 24.74 -22.59 9.66
C VAL A 603 25.94 -21.89 9.04
N LYS A 604 26.71 -22.58 8.18
CA LYS A 604 27.92 -22.02 7.54
C LYS A 604 27.65 -21.27 6.24
N SER A 605 26.93 -21.89 5.30
CA SER A 605 26.71 -21.31 3.96
C SER A 605 25.53 -20.34 3.89
N LYS A 606 24.64 -20.35 4.91
CA LYS A 606 23.38 -19.60 4.94
C LYS A 606 22.41 -19.94 3.79
N GLU A 607 22.68 -21.01 3.06
CA GLU A 607 21.81 -21.51 2.01
C GLU A 607 20.49 -22.03 2.60
N PRO A 608 19.34 -21.69 1.98
CA PRO A 608 18.05 -22.14 2.45
C PRO A 608 17.78 -23.60 2.06
N LEU A 609 17.41 -24.41 3.05
CA LEU A 609 16.75 -25.69 2.88
C LEU A 609 15.24 -25.47 2.91
N MET A 610 14.63 -25.50 1.72
CA MET A 610 13.18 -25.37 1.54
C MET A 610 12.76 -26.15 0.28
N ASN A 611 12.19 -27.34 0.50
CA ASN A 611 11.70 -28.26 -0.53
C ASN A 611 10.34 -28.85 -0.13
N GLU A 612 9.71 -29.58 -1.06
CA GLU A 612 8.39 -30.19 -0.89
C GLU A 612 8.26 -30.95 0.44
N GLU A 613 9.19 -31.86 0.73
CA GLU A 613 9.16 -32.65 1.97
C GLU A 613 9.24 -31.80 3.24
N THR A 614 10.13 -30.80 3.27
CA THR A 614 10.23 -29.90 4.43
C THR A 614 8.97 -29.06 4.61
N ILE A 615 8.37 -28.59 3.51
CA ILE A 615 7.17 -27.77 3.54
C ILE A 615 5.96 -28.61 3.99
N ASP A 616 5.78 -29.80 3.41
CA ASP A 616 4.67 -30.69 3.76
C ASP A 616 4.75 -31.20 5.20
N HIS A 617 5.96 -31.45 5.70
CA HIS A 617 6.17 -31.81 7.08
C HIS A 617 5.76 -30.66 8.03
N ILE A 618 6.23 -29.44 7.76
CA ILE A 618 5.85 -28.26 8.56
C ILE A 618 4.36 -27.95 8.47
N LYS A 619 3.76 -28.07 7.28
CA LYS A 619 2.30 -27.96 7.08
C LYS A 619 1.55 -28.92 8.00
N SER A 620 2.00 -30.17 8.07
CA SER A 620 1.38 -31.21 8.91
C SER A 620 1.51 -30.88 10.41
N ILE A 621 2.66 -30.36 10.83
CA ILE A 621 2.87 -29.90 12.21
C ILE A 621 1.94 -28.73 12.54
N ILE A 622 1.87 -27.72 11.67
CA ILE A 622 1.05 -26.52 11.85
C ILE A 622 -0.44 -26.89 11.90
N ALA A 623 -0.91 -27.79 11.03
CA ALA A 623 -2.30 -28.25 11.06
C ALA A 623 -2.70 -28.87 12.42
N GLN A 624 -1.78 -29.56 13.09
CA GLN A 624 -2.05 -30.23 14.36
C GLN A 624 -1.81 -29.34 15.58
N LYS A 625 -0.77 -28.50 15.55
CA LYS A 625 -0.25 -27.78 16.73
C LYS A 625 -0.30 -26.26 16.61
N GLY A 626 -0.72 -25.72 15.46
CA GLY A 626 -0.67 -24.30 15.11
C GLY A 626 0.76 -23.80 14.83
N SER A 627 0.89 -22.58 14.32
CA SER A 627 2.17 -21.95 13.97
C SER A 627 3.06 -21.62 15.17
N ASP A 628 2.50 -21.62 16.39
CA ASP A 628 3.28 -21.52 17.64
C ASP A 628 4.33 -22.63 17.76
N SER A 629 4.06 -23.80 17.17
CA SER A 629 4.97 -24.96 17.10
C SER A 629 6.36 -24.59 16.57
N TRP A 630 6.44 -23.73 15.57
CA TRP A 630 7.71 -23.26 15.00
C TRP A 630 8.61 -22.61 16.04
N TRP A 631 8.04 -21.99 17.07
CA TRP A 631 8.80 -21.23 18.07
C TRP A 631 9.27 -22.09 19.24
N TYR A 632 8.43 -23.00 19.74
CA TYR A 632 8.75 -23.81 20.92
C TYR A 632 9.33 -25.20 20.62
N MET A 633 9.12 -25.77 19.42
CA MET A 633 9.66 -27.09 19.07
C MET A 633 11.17 -27.03 18.79
N THR A 634 11.82 -28.18 19.01
CA THR A 634 13.24 -28.38 18.69
C THR A 634 13.44 -28.43 17.17
N LEU A 635 14.69 -28.28 16.74
CA LEU A 635 15.00 -28.32 15.31
C LEU A 635 14.83 -29.73 14.74
N GLU A 636 15.19 -30.74 15.52
CA GLU A 636 14.99 -32.16 15.20
C GLU A 636 13.52 -32.47 14.97
N ASP A 637 12.61 -31.95 15.81
CA ASP A 637 11.17 -32.19 15.66
C ASP A 637 10.53 -31.40 14.50
N LEU A 638 11.16 -30.31 14.07
CA LEU A 638 10.69 -29.49 12.94
C LEU A 638 11.21 -30.00 11.59
N LEU A 639 12.31 -30.74 11.60
CA LEU A 639 12.90 -31.31 10.40
C LEU A 639 12.31 -32.69 10.10
N PRO A 640 12.09 -33.04 8.82
CA PRO A 640 11.79 -34.41 8.42
C PRO A 640 12.88 -35.39 8.88
N GLU A 641 12.49 -36.66 9.09
CA GLU A 641 13.33 -37.72 9.67
C GLU A 641 14.70 -37.87 8.98
N ARG A 642 14.75 -37.71 7.65
CA ARG A 642 16.01 -37.78 6.87
C ARG A 642 17.05 -36.73 7.26
N TYR A 643 16.64 -35.62 7.86
CA TYR A 643 17.51 -34.52 8.27
C TYR A 643 17.89 -34.56 9.75
N HIS A 644 17.34 -35.49 10.54
CA HIS A 644 17.60 -35.56 12.00
C HIS A 644 19.09 -35.68 12.31
N ALA A 645 19.80 -36.55 11.58
CA ALA A 645 21.24 -36.73 11.75
C ALA A 645 22.07 -35.47 11.41
N LYS A 646 21.50 -34.54 10.64
CA LYS A 646 22.13 -33.28 10.22
C LYS A 646 21.50 -32.05 10.87
N ALA A 647 20.59 -32.21 11.84
CA ALA A 647 19.85 -31.09 12.41
C ALA A 647 20.80 -30.01 12.95
N SER A 648 21.92 -30.39 13.58
CA SER A 648 22.95 -29.47 14.07
C SER A 648 23.64 -28.62 13.00
N GLU A 649 23.52 -28.98 11.71
CA GLU A 649 24.06 -28.20 10.58
C GLU A 649 23.10 -27.08 10.13
N TYR A 650 21.87 -27.07 10.64
CA TYR A 650 20.82 -26.13 10.27
C TYR A 650 20.41 -25.22 11.44
N GLU A 651 19.79 -24.10 11.10
CA GLU A 651 19.06 -23.23 12.02
C GLU A 651 17.73 -22.84 11.37
N LYS A 652 16.67 -22.66 12.17
CA LYS A 652 15.36 -22.25 11.63
C LYS A 652 15.33 -20.75 11.33
N GLY A 653 14.62 -20.36 10.27
CA GLY A 653 14.35 -18.95 9.98
C GLY A 653 13.47 -18.29 11.05
N THR A 654 13.65 -16.98 11.21
CA THR A 654 12.92 -16.16 12.19
C THR A 654 11.87 -15.24 11.56
N ASP A 655 11.80 -15.19 10.23
CA ASP A 655 10.87 -14.32 9.53
C ASP A 655 9.46 -14.92 9.51
N THR A 656 8.46 -14.05 9.62
CA THR A 656 7.06 -14.38 9.36
C THR A 656 6.63 -13.84 8.01
N MET A 657 5.54 -14.37 7.49
CA MET A 657 4.90 -13.89 6.27
C MET A 657 4.22 -12.52 6.50
N ASP A 658 4.10 -11.76 5.42
CA ASP A 658 3.30 -10.54 5.34
C ASP A 658 1.82 -10.85 5.58
N VAL A 659 1.11 -10.00 6.33
CA VAL A 659 -0.33 -10.15 6.60
C VAL A 659 -1.19 -10.08 5.34
N TRP A 660 -0.69 -9.45 4.28
CA TRP A 660 -1.33 -9.52 2.97
C TRP A 660 -1.26 -10.92 2.36
N PHE A 661 -0.27 -11.74 2.73
CA PHE A 661 -0.22 -13.15 2.35
C PHE A 661 -1.21 -13.97 3.18
N ASP A 662 -1.34 -13.67 4.47
CA ASP A 662 -2.36 -14.27 5.34
C ASP A 662 -3.76 -14.05 4.77
N SER A 663 -4.19 -12.79 4.62
CA SER A 663 -5.50 -12.47 4.05
C SER A 663 -5.63 -12.88 2.58
N GLY A 664 -4.55 -12.76 1.79
CA GLY A 664 -4.50 -13.17 0.38
C GLY A 664 -4.69 -14.68 0.18
N SER A 665 -4.34 -15.51 1.15
CA SER A 665 -4.55 -16.97 1.09
C SER A 665 -5.92 -17.42 1.63
N SER A 666 -6.79 -16.49 2.04
CA SER A 666 -8.13 -16.81 2.56
C SER A 666 -9.00 -17.61 1.60
N TRP A 667 -8.83 -17.45 0.28
CA TRP A 667 -9.57 -18.25 -0.70
C TRP A 667 -9.22 -19.74 -0.60
N ALA A 668 -7.96 -20.09 -0.28
CA ALA A 668 -7.54 -21.48 -0.16
C ALA A 668 -8.07 -22.10 1.13
N ALA A 669 -7.95 -21.38 2.24
CA ALA A 669 -8.38 -21.85 3.56
C ALA A 669 -9.91 -21.92 3.72
N VAL A 670 -10.64 -20.95 3.14
CA VAL A 670 -12.08 -20.80 3.37
C VAL A 670 -12.90 -21.36 2.21
N LEU A 671 -12.51 -21.05 0.96
CA LEU A 671 -13.28 -21.49 -0.21
C LEU A 671 -12.93 -22.92 -0.64
N GLY A 672 -11.78 -23.47 -0.21
CA GLY A 672 -11.39 -24.86 -0.52
C GLY A 672 -12.36 -25.92 0.02
N GLY A 673 -13.11 -25.59 1.08
CA GLY A 673 -14.22 -26.40 1.61
C GLY A 673 -15.61 -25.98 1.11
N LEU A 674 -15.70 -24.91 0.31
CA LEU A 674 -16.92 -24.36 -0.29
C LEU A 674 -16.83 -24.43 -1.83
N SER A 675 -17.68 -23.69 -2.54
CA SER A 675 -17.53 -23.51 -3.99
C SER A 675 -16.53 -22.40 -4.31
N PHE A 676 -15.43 -22.80 -4.95
CA PHE A 676 -14.48 -21.91 -5.63
C PHE A 676 -14.73 -21.99 -7.15
N PRO A 677 -14.73 -20.87 -7.89
CA PRO A 677 -14.49 -19.48 -7.46
C PRO A 677 -15.69 -18.89 -6.68
N ALA A 678 -15.45 -17.87 -5.85
CA ALA A 678 -16.53 -17.13 -5.21
C ALA A 678 -17.24 -16.19 -6.21
N ASP A 679 -18.54 -16.01 -6.05
CA ASP A 679 -19.34 -15.13 -6.92
C ASP A 679 -19.03 -13.64 -6.73
N LEU A 680 -18.65 -13.24 -5.51
CA LEU A 680 -18.43 -11.83 -5.19
C LEU A 680 -17.36 -11.62 -4.10
N TYR A 681 -16.45 -10.69 -4.39
CA TYR A 681 -15.61 -9.99 -3.41
C TYR A 681 -16.10 -8.54 -3.32
N LEU A 682 -16.29 -8.01 -2.11
CA LEU A 682 -16.76 -6.63 -1.91
C LEU A 682 -16.01 -5.96 -0.76
N GLU A 683 -15.21 -4.93 -1.07
CA GLU A 683 -14.44 -4.17 -0.09
C GLU A 683 -14.29 -2.68 -0.47
N GLY A 684 -13.63 -1.92 0.40
CA GLY A 684 -13.24 -0.53 0.14
C GLY A 684 -12.26 -0.38 -1.02
N THR A 685 -12.18 0.84 -1.56
CA THR A 685 -11.34 1.14 -2.75
C THR A 685 -9.84 1.00 -2.48
N ASP A 686 -9.42 1.11 -1.22
CA ASP A 686 -8.07 0.83 -0.74
C ASP A 686 -7.62 -0.61 -1.01
N GLN A 687 -8.56 -1.58 -1.08
CA GLN A 687 -8.23 -3.00 -1.25
C GLN A 687 -7.73 -3.39 -2.65
N HIS A 688 -7.75 -2.48 -3.63
CA HIS A 688 -7.06 -2.68 -4.92
C HIS A 688 -5.54 -2.83 -4.74
N ARG A 689 -4.98 -2.29 -3.64
CA ARG A 689 -3.56 -2.43 -3.26
C ARG A 689 -3.33 -3.49 -2.17
N GLY A 690 -4.41 -4.04 -1.62
CA GLY A 690 -4.40 -4.93 -0.46
C GLY A 690 -4.98 -6.28 -0.82
N TRP A 691 -6.15 -6.58 -0.26
CA TRP A 691 -6.73 -7.92 -0.28
C TRP A 691 -7.12 -8.40 -1.69
N PHE A 692 -7.64 -7.54 -2.56
CA PHE A 692 -7.98 -7.96 -3.93
C PHE A 692 -6.74 -8.39 -4.70
N GLN A 693 -5.66 -7.62 -4.59
CA GLN A 693 -4.43 -7.91 -5.32
C GLN A 693 -3.72 -9.14 -4.76
N SER A 694 -3.59 -9.26 -3.44
CA SER A 694 -2.95 -10.42 -2.81
C SER A 694 -3.74 -11.72 -3.04
N SER A 695 -5.07 -11.67 -2.98
CA SER A 695 -5.93 -12.83 -3.30
C SER A 695 -5.79 -13.25 -4.77
N LEU A 696 -5.81 -12.28 -5.69
CA LEU A 696 -5.60 -12.55 -7.12
C LEU A 696 -4.23 -13.18 -7.37
N LEU A 697 -3.16 -12.59 -6.85
CA LEU A 697 -1.79 -13.03 -7.13
C LEU A 697 -1.53 -14.43 -6.57
N THR A 698 -1.94 -14.70 -5.32
CA THR A 698 -1.75 -16.03 -4.71
C THR A 698 -2.61 -17.10 -5.39
N SER A 699 -3.85 -16.79 -5.76
CA SER A 699 -4.74 -17.70 -6.48
C SER A 699 -4.18 -18.07 -7.86
N ILE A 700 -3.81 -17.07 -8.66
CA ILE A 700 -3.27 -17.30 -10.01
C ILE A 700 -1.93 -18.03 -9.96
N ALA A 701 -1.04 -17.69 -9.02
CA ALA A 701 0.24 -18.36 -8.87
C ALA A 701 0.08 -19.86 -8.54
N THR A 702 -0.95 -20.23 -7.78
CA THR A 702 -1.15 -21.61 -7.32
C THR A 702 -2.07 -22.44 -8.23
N ARG A 703 -3.22 -21.91 -8.63
CA ARG A 703 -4.24 -22.62 -9.43
C ARG A 703 -4.13 -22.39 -10.93
N GLY A 704 -3.44 -21.35 -11.38
CA GLY A 704 -3.38 -20.99 -12.80
C GLY A 704 -4.67 -20.30 -13.30
N LYS A 705 -4.91 -20.32 -14.62
CA LYS A 705 -6.03 -19.61 -15.28
C LYS A 705 -7.42 -20.22 -15.07
N GLU A 706 -7.51 -21.42 -14.50
CA GLU A 706 -8.79 -22.14 -14.43
C GLU A 706 -9.56 -21.75 -13.16
N HIS A 707 -10.40 -20.73 -13.27
CA HIS A 707 -11.87 -20.82 -13.15
C HIS A 707 -12.54 -19.45 -13.14
#